data_AF-A0A540MGG5-F1
#
_entry.id   AF-A0A540MGG5-F1
#
_cell.length_a   1.000
_cell.length_b   1.000
_cell.length_c   1.000
_cell.angle_alpha   90.00
_cell.angle_beta   90.00
_cell.angle_gamma   90.00
#
_symmetry.space_group_name_H-M   'P 1'
#
loop_
_entity.id
_entity.type
_entity.pdbx_description
1 polymer ?
#
loop_
_entity_poly.entity_id
_entity_poly.type
_entity_poly.pdbx_seq_one_letter_code
_entity_poly.pdbx_strand_id
1 'polypeptide(L)'
;MGSLVAGAKFRGDFEERLKAVLKEVTASNGQIILFIDEIHTVVGAGATSGAMDAGNLLKPMLGRGELRCIGATTLNEYRKYIEKDAALERRFQQVFCGQPSVEDTISILCGLRERYELHHGVKISDSALVSAAVLSDRYITERFLPDKAIDLVDEAAAKLKMEITSKPTELDEVDRAVLKLEMEKLSVQNDTDKSSKERLSKLESDLAVLKQKQKELNEQWDREKALMTRIRSIKEEIDRVNQEMEAAERDYNLNRAAELKYGTLMSLQRQLEEAENNLAEYRKSGNSMLREEVTDLDIAEIVSKWTGIPLSNLQQSERDKLVMLEQVLHKRVIGQDIAVKSVADAIRRSRAGLSDPNRPIASFMFMGPTGVGKTELAKALASYLFNTENALVRIDMSEYMEKHAVSRLVGAPPGYVGYEEGGQLTEVVRRRPYCVVLFDEIEKAHHDVFNILLQLLDDGRITDSQGRTVSFTNCVVIMTSNLGSHYILETLRNAHDSKDAVYQVMKRQVVELARQTFRPEFMNRIDEYIVFQPLDSKEIGNIVEIQMNRLKDRLKQRKIDLHYTEEAVELLGTLGFDPNFGARPVKRVVQQLVENEIAMGVLRGDFNEEDSLIVDAEASPSAKDLPPQKRLRIEKLESISAADAMVVND
;
A
#
# COMPACT_ATOMS: atom_id res chain seq x y z
N MET A 1 -4.88 -29.21 18.01
CA MET A 1 -3.89 -30.02 17.27
C MET A 1 -2.45 -29.82 17.74
N GLY A 2 -1.96 -28.59 17.85
CA GLY A 2 -0.57 -28.31 18.32
C GLY A 2 -0.19 -28.97 19.66
N SER A 3 -1.12 -29.08 20.61
CA SER A 3 -0.91 -29.77 21.89
C SER A 3 -0.71 -31.29 21.79
N LEU A 4 -1.30 -31.94 20.77
CA LEU A 4 -1.13 -33.37 20.53
C LEU A 4 0.23 -33.68 19.88
N VAL A 5 0.71 -32.76 19.03
CA VAL A 5 2.00 -32.87 18.32
C VAL A 5 3.18 -32.44 19.21
N ALA A 6 2.97 -31.47 20.11
CA ALA A 6 3.99 -30.99 21.04
C ALA A 6 4.53 -32.12 21.93
N GLY A 7 5.84 -32.38 21.82
CA GLY A 7 6.54 -33.38 22.62
C GLY A 7 6.35 -34.84 22.16
N ALA A 8 5.67 -35.09 21.03
CA ALA A 8 5.68 -36.41 20.39
C ALA A 8 6.99 -36.56 19.60
N LYS A 9 7.87 -37.47 20.02
CA LYS A 9 9.14 -37.73 19.32
C LYS A 9 8.98 -38.81 18.25
N PHE A 10 8.02 -39.71 18.44
CA PHE A 10 7.74 -40.83 17.55
C PHE A 10 6.30 -40.79 17.06
N ARG A 11 6.05 -41.32 15.86
CA ARG A 11 4.71 -41.41 15.25
C ARG A 11 3.68 -42.12 16.15
N GLY A 12 4.13 -43.11 16.91
CA GLY A 12 3.28 -43.86 17.85
C GLY A 12 2.75 -43.01 19.01
N ASP A 13 3.51 -42.02 19.48
CA ASP A 13 3.13 -41.18 20.62
C ASP A 13 1.89 -40.33 20.30
N PHE A 14 1.81 -39.82 19.07
CA PHE A 14 0.65 -39.06 18.59
C PHE A 14 -0.58 -39.94 18.45
N GLU A 15 -0.44 -41.11 17.82
CA GLU A 15 -1.55 -42.07 17.65
C GLU A 15 -2.08 -42.55 19.01
N GLU A 16 -1.21 -42.78 19.99
CA GLU A 16 -1.60 -43.21 21.34
C GLU A 16 -2.36 -42.11 22.08
N ARG A 17 -1.89 -40.86 22.03
CA ARG A 17 -2.61 -39.70 22.59
C ARG A 17 -3.97 -39.49 21.93
N LEU A 18 -4.03 -39.59 20.60
CA LEU A 18 -5.28 -39.44 19.87
C LEU A 18 -6.26 -40.57 20.21
N LYS A 19 -5.79 -41.81 20.33
CA LYS A 19 -6.61 -42.95 20.79
C LYS A 19 -7.15 -42.71 22.21
N ALA A 20 -6.35 -42.15 23.12
CA ALA A 20 -6.80 -41.84 24.47
C ALA A 20 -7.95 -40.82 24.46
N VAL A 21 -7.79 -39.72 23.70
CA VAL A 21 -8.85 -38.70 23.53
C VAL A 21 -10.10 -39.31 22.92
N LEU A 22 -9.96 -40.08 21.84
CA LEU A 22 -11.09 -40.71 21.16
C LEU A 22 -11.83 -41.70 22.07
N LYS A 23 -11.11 -42.45 22.92
CA LYS A 23 -11.70 -43.37 23.90
C LYS A 23 -12.55 -42.62 24.92
N GLU A 24 -12.07 -41.49 25.43
CA GLU A 24 -12.81 -40.64 26.37
C GLU A 24 -14.07 -40.06 25.72
N VAL A 25 -13.96 -39.57 24.48
CA VAL A 25 -15.11 -39.07 23.71
C VAL A 25 -16.15 -40.18 23.51
N THR A 26 -15.75 -41.41 23.15
CA THR A 26 -16.71 -42.52 23.02
C THR A 26 -17.32 -42.96 24.33
N ALA A 27 -16.56 -42.93 25.43
CA ALA A 27 -17.08 -43.27 26.75
C ALA A 27 -18.16 -42.27 27.22
N SER A 28 -18.19 -41.06 26.67
CA SER A 28 -19.21 -40.05 26.96
C SER A 28 -20.60 -40.34 26.35
N ASN A 29 -20.75 -41.42 25.58
CA ASN A 29 -22.02 -41.83 24.95
C ASN A 29 -22.71 -40.68 24.17
N GLY A 30 -21.91 -39.89 23.43
CA GLY A 30 -22.42 -38.83 22.55
C GLY A 30 -22.76 -37.51 23.25
N GLN A 31 -22.41 -37.34 24.52
CA GLN A 31 -22.50 -36.05 25.23
C GLN A 31 -21.41 -35.07 24.79
N ILE A 32 -20.26 -35.57 24.32
CA ILE A 32 -19.16 -34.74 23.82
C ILE A 32 -19.26 -34.62 22.29
N ILE A 33 -19.19 -33.39 21.79
CA ILE A 33 -18.98 -33.09 20.37
C ILE A 33 -17.54 -32.62 20.19
N LEU A 34 -16.77 -33.31 19.36
CA LEU A 34 -15.37 -32.99 19.11
C LEU A 34 -15.25 -31.95 17.99
N PHE A 35 -14.70 -30.78 18.26
CA PHE A 35 -14.32 -29.82 17.21
C PHE A 35 -12.86 -30.06 16.78
N ILE A 36 -12.65 -30.27 15.48
CA ILE A 36 -11.33 -30.48 14.88
C ILE A 36 -11.09 -29.37 13.87
N ASP A 37 -10.28 -28.40 14.25
CA ASP A 37 -9.76 -27.40 13.32
C ASP A 37 -8.72 -28.03 12.39
N GLU A 38 -8.67 -27.53 11.15
CA GLU A 38 -7.82 -28.05 10.06
C GLU A 38 -7.91 -29.58 9.92
N ILE A 39 -9.12 -30.15 9.89
CA ILE A 39 -9.34 -31.61 9.91
C ILE A 39 -8.60 -32.37 8.80
N HIS A 40 -8.31 -31.72 7.68
CA HIS A 40 -7.52 -32.29 6.58
C HIS A 40 -6.10 -32.68 7.00
N THR A 41 -5.52 -32.05 8.02
CA THR A 41 -4.18 -32.39 8.55
C THR A 41 -4.14 -33.77 9.20
N VAL A 42 -5.27 -34.22 9.77
CA VAL A 42 -5.41 -35.50 10.47
C VAL A 42 -5.70 -36.64 9.49
N VAL A 43 -6.33 -36.33 8.36
CA VAL A 43 -6.97 -37.31 7.47
C VAL A 43 -6.31 -37.39 6.09
N GLY A 44 -5.59 -36.35 5.66
CA GLY A 44 -4.96 -36.22 4.34
C GLY A 44 -3.44 -36.41 4.31
N ALA A 45 -2.81 -36.59 5.47
CA ALA A 45 -1.36 -36.65 5.66
C ALA A 45 -0.67 -37.87 5.00
N GLY A 46 -1.42 -38.91 4.61
CA GLY A 46 -0.85 -40.13 4.03
C GLY A 46 -0.33 -39.99 2.59
N ALA A 47 -0.64 -38.90 1.88
CA ALA A 47 -0.25 -38.70 0.48
C ALA A 47 1.16 -38.07 0.30
N THR A 48 1.72 -37.45 1.34
CA THR A 48 3.07 -36.89 1.34
C THR A 48 3.96 -37.72 2.25
N SER A 49 5.10 -38.20 1.75
CA SER A 49 6.00 -39.09 2.49
C SER A 49 6.55 -38.39 3.74
N GLY A 50 5.89 -38.55 4.89
CA GLY A 50 6.37 -38.06 6.18
C GLY A 50 5.30 -37.56 7.16
N ALA A 51 4.07 -37.28 6.75
CA ALA A 51 3.04 -36.78 7.65
C ALA A 51 2.17 -37.90 8.26
N MET A 52 1.68 -37.69 9.49
CA MET A 52 0.98 -38.69 10.31
C MET A 52 -0.50 -38.80 9.93
N ASP A 53 -0.93 -39.94 9.34
CA ASP A 53 -2.33 -40.19 8.94
C ASP A 53 -3.11 -40.94 10.04
N ALA A 54 -4.09 -40.27 10.64
CA ALA A 54 -4.99 -40.83 11.64
C ALA A 54 -6.42 -41.07 11.09
N GLY A 55 -6.65 -40.92 9.78
CA GLY A 55 -7.93 -41.17 9.15
C GLY A 55 -8.45 -42.59 9.39
N ASN A 56 -7.54 -43.57 9.49
CA ASN A 56 -7.89 -44.97 9.78
C ASN A 56 -8.45 -45.19 11.20
N LEU A 57 -8.14 -44.32 12.16
CA LEU A 57 -8.70 -44.38 13.52
C LEU A 57 -10.09 -43.75 13.58
N LEU A 58 -10.33 -42.68 12.81
CA LEU A 58 -11.58 -41.94 12.82
C LEU A 58 -12.70 -42.66 12.04
N LYS A 59 -12.39 -43.25 10.87
CA LYS A 59 -13.36 -43.88 9.97
C LYS A 59 -14.27 -44.92 10.66
N PRO A 60 -13.77 -45.89 11.44
CA PRO A 60 -14.63 -46.88 12.08
C PRO A 60 -15.58 -46.25 13.12
N MET A 61 -15.09 -45.27 13.87
CA MET A 61 -15.84 -44.63 14.96
C MET A 61 -16.94 -43.70 14.41
N LEU A 62 -16.63 -42.96 13.34
CA LEU A 62 -17.62 -42.19 12.56
C LEU A 62 -18.65 -43.12 11.91
N GLY A 63 -18.20 -44.27 11.39
CA GLY A 63 -19.08 -45.26 10.77
C GLY A 63 -20.09 -45.91 11.72
N ARG A 64 -19.71 -46.11 12.98
CA ARG A 64 -20.60 -46.64 14.02
C ARG A 64 -21.42 -45.55 14.73
N GLY A 65 -21.18 -44.27 14.43
CA GLY A 65 -21.85 -43.15 15.11
C GLY A 65 -21.39 -42.94 16.55
N GLU A 66 -20.27 -43.55 16.95
CA GLU A 66 -19.68 -43.43 18.30
C GLU A 66 -18.98 -42.08 18.49
N LEU A 67 -18.52 -41.47 17.40
CA LEU A 67 -17.86 -40.17 17.39
C LEU A 67 -18.76 -39.12 16.74
N ARG A 68 -19.11 -38.08 17.49
CA ARG A 68 -19.73 -36.85 16.97
C ARG A 68 -18.65 -35.78 16.85
N CYS A 69 -18.43 -35.26 15.65
CA CYS A 69 -17.45 -34.20 15.45
C CYS A 69 -17.88 -33.15 14.44
N ILE A 70 -17.28 -31.97 14.57
CA ILE A 70 -17.34 -30.86 13.62
C ILE A 70 -15.91 -30.65 13.13
N GLY A 71 -15.70 -30.79 11.83
CA GLY A 71 -14.41 -30.52 11.20
C GLY A 71 -14.43 -29.17 10.48
N ALA A 72 -13.40 -28.35 10.67
CA ALA A 72 -13.19 -27.14 9.89
C ALA A 72 -12.02 -27.33 8.91
N THR A 73 -12.19 -26.90 7.65
CA THR A 73 -11.17 -26.98 6.60
C THR A 73 -11.52 -26.04 5.45
N THR A 74 -10.55 -25.67 4.62
CA THR A 74 -10.83 -24.93 3.38
C THR A 74 -11.49 -25.83 2.33
N LEU A 75 -12.21 -25.23 1.39
CA LEU A 75 -12.84 -25.96 0.27
C LEU A 75 -11.81 -26.73 -0.57
N ASN A 76 -10.63 -26.15 -0.78
CA ASN A 76 -9.56 -26.77 -1.56
C ASN A 76 -9.03 -28.04 -0.90
N GLU A 77 -8.82 -28.01 0.42
CA GLU A 77 -8.38 -29.16 1.19
C GLU A 77 -9.46 -30.22 1.31
N TYR A 78 -10.73 -29.81 1.48
CA TYR A 78 -11.87 -30.73 1.46
C TYR A 78 -11.89 -31.54 0.17
N ARG A 79 -11.81 -30.87 -1.00
CA ARG A 79 -11.76 -31.53 -2.31
C ARG A 79 -10.55 -32.44 -2.47
N LYS A 80 -9.40 -32.04 -1.92
CA LYS A 80 -8.15 -32.78 -2.07
C LYS A 80 -8.09 -34.04 -1.20
N TYR A 81 -8.58 -33.98 0.04
CA TYR A 81 -8.32 -35.01 1.05
C TYR A 81 -9.58 -35.72 1.57
N ILE A 82 -10.75 -35.09 1.58
CA ILE A 82 -11.97 -35.65 2.17
C ILE A 82 -12.91 -36.16 1.08
N GLU A 83 -13.17 -35.36 0.04
CA GLU A 83 -14.09 -35.71 -1.07
C GLU A 83 -13.60 -36.94 -1.85
N LYS A 84 -12.27 -37.11 -1.99
CA LYS A 84 -11.71 -38.29 -2.66
C LYS A 84 -11.88 -39.59 -1.86
N ASP A 85 -12.15 -39.49 -0.57
CA ASP A 85 -12.34 -40.65 0.31
C ASP A 85 -13.83 -40.89 0.56
N ALA A 86 -14.38 -41.86 -0.17
CA ALA A 86 -15.79 -42.19 -0.13
C ALA A 86 -16.29 -42.66 1.25
N ALA A 87 -15.41 -43.04 2.18
CA ALA A 87 -15.81 -43.36 3.55
C ALA A 87 -16.03 -42.11 4.40
N LEU A 88 -15.27 -41.04 4.17
CA LEU A 88 -15.35 -39.78 4.91
C LEU A 88 -16.40 -38.84 4.31
N GLU A 89 -16.44 -38.73 2.99
CA GLU A 89 -17.44 -37.95 2.25
C GLU A 89 -18.86 -38.33 2.68
N ARG A 90 -19.14 -39.63 2.84
CA ARG A 90 -20.46 -40.14 3.29
C ARG A 90 -20.73 -39.98 4.80
N ARG A 91 -19.81 -39.41 5.56
CA ARG A 91 -19.91 -39.27 7.03
C ARG A 91 -19.90 -37.82 7.47
N PHE A 92 -19.39 -36.92 6.63
CA PHE A 92 -19.44 -35.48 6.86
C PHE A 92 -20.53 -34.84 6.00
N GLN A 93 -21.38 -34.05 6.64
CA GLN A 93 -22.25 -33.12 5.93
C GLN A 93 -21.48 -31.82 5.69
N GLN A 94 -21.41 -31.37 4.43
CA GLN A 94 -20.80 -30.08 4.13
C GLN A 94 -21.71 -28.95 4.60
N VAL A 95 -21.13 -28.03 5.39
CA VAL A 95 -21.73 -26.75 5.77
C VAL A 95 -20.80 -25.66 5.22
N PHE A 96 -21.30 -24.86 4.28
CA PHE A 96 -20.50 -23.81 3.65
C PHE A 96 -20.60 -22.53 4.49
N CYS A 97 -19.45 -22.06 4.98
CA CYS A 97 -19.33 -20.77 5.66
C CYS A 97 -18.60 -19.79 4.73
N GLY A 98 -19.35 -18.90 4.09
CA GLY A 98 -18.80 -17.85 3.23
C GLY A 98 -18.24 -16.67 4.02
N GLN A 99 -17.47 -15.82 3.33
CA GLN A 99 -17.04 -14.54 3.87
C GLN A 99 -18.25 -13.61 4.08
N PRO A 100 -18.38 -12.90 5.22
CA PRO A 100 -19.43 -11.92 5.44
C PRO A 100 -19.25 -10.69 4.53
N SER A 101 -20.35 -9.99 4.26
CA SER A 101 -20.31 -8.68 3.59
C SER A 101 -19.67 -7.62 4.50
N VAL A 102 -19.39 -6.43 3.94
CA VAL A 102 -18.92 -5.29 4.72
C VAL A 102 -19.96 -4.90 5.79
N GLU A 103 -21.24 -4.90 5.45
CA GLU A 103 -22.34 -4.57 6.37
C GLU A 103 -22.47 -5.60 7.51
N ASP A 104 -22.38 -6.89 7.17
CA ASP A 104 -22.38 -7.97 8.16
C ASP A 104 -21.15 -7.86 9.08
N THR A 105 -19.99 -7.52 8.51
CA THR A 105 -18.76 -7.32 9.28
C THR A 105 -18.90 -6.16 10.26
N ILE A 106 -19.49 -5.04 9.85
CA ILE A 106 -19.76 -3.92 10.77
C ILE A 106 -20.65 -4.39 11.91
N SER A 107 -21.68 -5.18 11.63
CA SER A 107 -22.57 -5.75 12.65
C SER A 107 -21.84 -6.70 13.62
N ILE A 108 -20.94 -7.54 13.09
CA ILE A 108 -20.07 -8.42 13.90
C ILE A 108 -19.16 -7.58 14.80
N LEU A 109 -18.50 -6.55 14.25
CA LEU A 109 -17.62 -5.64 14.99
C LEU A 109 -18.37 -4.90 16.10
N CYS A 110 -19.59 -4.42 15.83
CA CYS A 110 -20.45 -3.79 16.84
C CYS A 110 -20.75 -4.76 18.00
N GLY A 111 -21.01 -6.04 17.71
CA GLY A 111 -21.21 -7.07 18.73
C GLY A 111 -19.94 -7.43 19.51
N LEU A 112 -18.76 -7.26 18.91
CA LEU A 112 -17.47 -7.51 19.55
C LEU A 112 -16.91 -6.29 20.30
N ARG A 113 -17.42 -5.08 20.02
CA ARG A 113 -16.91 -3.80 20.56
C ARG A 113 -16.68 -3.85 22.05
N GLU A 114 -17.70 -4.18 22.84
CA GLU A 114 -17.63 -4.16 24.31
C GLU A 114 -16.50 -5.04 24.86
N ARG A 115 -16.26 -6.20 24.22
CA ARG A 115 -15.19 -7.13 24.62
C ARG A 115 -13.80 -6.53 24.35
N TYR A 116 -13.60 -5.92 23.19
CA TYR A 116 -12.32 -5.28 22.84
C TYR A 116 -12.06 -4.01 23.65
N GLU A 117 -13.09 -3.20 23.88
CA GLU A 117 -13.01 -2.02 24.76
C GLU A 117 -12.59 -2.42 26.18
N LEU A 118 -13.19 -3.48 26.73
CA LEU A 118 -12.84 -4.00 28.04
C LEU A 118 -11.39 -4.53 28.08
N HIS A 119 -11.01 -5.36 27.12
CA HIS A 119 -9.68 -5.98 27.05
C HIS A 119 -8.55 -4.94 26.96
N HIS A 120 -8.76 -3.90 26.15
CA HIS A 120 -7.77 -2.85 25.94
C HIS A 120 -7.89 -1.67 26.91
N GLY A 121 -9.05 -1.46 27.50
CA GLY A 121 -9.32 -0.30 28.36
C GLY A 121 -9.45 1.01 27.57
N VAL A 122 -9.98 0.93 26.35
CA VAL A 122 -10.20 2.08 25.44
C VAL A 122 -11.64 2.06 24.92
N LYS A 123 -12.12 3.19 24.40
CA LYS A 123 -13.38 3.28 23.65
C LYS A 123 -13.11 3.10 22.15
N ILE A 124 -14.08 2.57 21.41
CA ILE A 124 -13.97 2.40 19.96
C ILE A 124 -15.16 3.09 19.31
N SER A 125 -14.89 4.10 18.49
CA SER A 125 -15.94 4.88 17.82
C SER A 125 -16.67 4.04 16.76
N ASP A 126 -17.93 4.38 16.49
CA ASP A 126 -18.67 3.76 15.38
C ASP A 126 -17.97 4.02 14.02
N SER A 127 -17.36 5.20 13.85
CA SER A 127 -16.59 5.53 12.64
C SER A 127 -15.38 4.62 12.46
N ALA A 128 -14.71 4.22 13.54
CA ALA A 128 -13.58 3.31 13.50
C ALA A 128 -14.02 1.91 13.03
N LEU A 129 -15.16 1.40 13.49
CA LEU A 129 -15.67 0.09 13.07
C LEU A 129 -16.03 0.07 11.57
N VAL A 130 -16.72 1.11 11.11
CA VAL A 130 -17.05 1.27 9.68
C VAL A 130 -15.76 1.38 8.86
N SER A 131 -14.82 2.22 9.29
CA SER A 131 -13.52 2.39 8.63
C SER A 131 -12.75 1.07 8.56
N ALA A 132 -12.71 0.29 9.64
CA ALA A 132 -12.01 -1.00 9.69
C ALA A 132 -12.59 -1.99 8.68
N ALA A 133 -13.92 -2.11 8.60
CA ALA A 133 -14.57 -2.98 7.62
C ALA A 133 -14.32 -2.51 6.18
N VAL A 134 -14.54 -1.22 5.89
CA VAL A 134 -14.43 -0.67 4.52
C VAL A 134 -12.98 -0.65 4.03
N LEU A 135 -12.03 -0.17 4.84
CA LEU A 135 -10.63 -0.07 4.45
C LEU A 135 -9.96 -1.45 4.37
N SER A 136 -10.28 -2.39 5.26
CA SER A 136 -9.73 -3.75 5.17
C SER A 136 -10.29 -4.51 3.98
N ASP A 137 -11.59 -4.37 3.68
CA ASP A 137 -12.19 -4.99 2.49
C ASP A 137 -11.52 -4.48 1.22
N ARG A 138 -11.37 -3.16 1.13
CA ARG A 138 -10.75 -2.49 0.00
C ARG A 138 -9.28 -2.85 -0.13
N TYR A 139 -8.45 -2.51 0.85
CA TYR A 139 -6.99 -2.47 0.68
C TYR A 139 -6.26 -3.75 1.11
N ILE A 140 -6.89 -4.65 1.88
CA ILE A 140 -6.30 -5.89 2.36
C ILE A 140 -7.01 -7.09 1.69
N THR A 141 -6.70 -7.33 0.42
CA THR A 141 -7.41 -8.31 -0.43
C THR A 141 -6.99 -9.77 -0.22
N GLU A 142 -5.79 -10.01 0.32
CA GLU A 142 -5.25 -11.36 0.55
C GLU A 142 -5.82 -12.05 1.81
N ARG A 143 -6.57 -11.30 2.63
CA ARG A 143 -7.22 -11.80 3.84
C ARG A 143 -8.74 -11.65 3.72
N PHE A 144 -9.45 -12.47 4.48
CA PHE A 144 -10.91 -12.51 4.45
C PHE A 144 -11.50 -11.72 5.62
N LEU A 145 -12.65 -11.07 5.39
CA LEU A 145 -13.50 -10.60 6.48
C LEU A 145 -14.07 -11.80 7.26
N PRO A 146 -14.43 -11.63 8.55
CA PRO A 146 -14.31 -10.41 9.35
C PRO A 146 -12.91 -10.27 10.01
N ASP A 147 -12.09 -11.31 9.94
CA ASP A 147 -10.81 -11.45 10.65
C ASP A 147 -9.87 -10.25 10.44
N LYS A 148 -9.62 -9.86 9.18
CA LYS A 148 -8.77 -8.69 8.88
C LYS A 148 -9.28 -7.37 9.45
N ALA A 149 -10.59 -7.21 9.63
CA ALA A 149 -11.16 -5.98 10.19
C ALA A 149 -11.07 -6.00 11.72
N ILE A 150 -11.27 -7.16 12.34
CA ILE A 150 -11.07 -7.39 13.77
C ILE A 150 -9.62 -7.07 14.16
N ASP A 151 -8.65 -7.57 13.39
CA ASP A 151 -7.24 -7.30 13.68
C ASP A 151 -6.87 -5.81 13.60
N LEU A 152 -7.45 -5.05 12.65
CA LEU A 152 -7.22 -3.60 12.58
C LEU A 152 -7.73 -2.88 13.83
N VAL A 153 -8.92 -3.26 14.31
CA VAL A 153 -9.50 -2.71 15.54
C VAL A 153 -8.66 -3.11 16.76
N ASP A 154 -8.19 -4.36 16.80
CA ASP A 154 -7.35 -4.88 17.88
C ASP A 154 -5.99 -4.15 17.95
N GLU A 155 -5.30 -3.99 16.81
CA GLU A 155 -4.02 -3.27 16.75
C GLU A 155 -4.19 -1.78 17.08
N ALA A 156 -5.30 -1.15 16.66
CA ALA A 156 -5.60 0.24 16.99
C ALA A 156 -5.84 0.43 18.49
N ALA A 157 -6.64 -0.45 19.08
CA ALA A 157 -6.92 -0.44 20.50
C ALA A 157 -5.65 -0.72 21.33
N ALA A 158 -4.81 -1.66 20.89
CA ALA A 158 -3.54 -1.96 21.53
C ALA A 158 -2.56 -0.78 21.46
N LYS A 159 -2.46 -0.12 20.29
CA LYS A 159 -1.64 1.08 20.11
C LYS A 159 -2.08 2.20 21.05
N LEU A 160 -3.38 2.49 21.10
CA LEU A 160 -3.91 3.55 21.96
C LEU A 160 -3.71 3.23 23.45
N LYS A 161 -3.87 1.97 23.85
CA LYS A 161 -3.55 1.51 25.22
C LYS A 161 -2.09 1.78 25.60
N MET A 162 -1.16 1.55 24.67
CA MET A 162 0.26 1.86 24.90
C MET A 162 0.49 3.37 25.07
N GLU A 163 -0.19 4.21 24.30
CA GLU A 163 -0.13 5.68 24.43
C GLU A 163 -0.66 6.15 25.79
N ILE A 164 -1.79 5.61 26.26
CA ILE A 164 -2.41 5.94 27.56
C ILE A 164 -1.52 5.56 28.74
N THR A 165 -0.86 4.40 28.66
CA THR A 165 0.00 3.90 29.75
C THR A 165 1.39 4.56 29.77
N SER A 166 1.78 5.19 28.66
CA SER A 166 3.02 5.94 28.54
C SER A 166 2.88 7.36 29.06
N LYS A 167 4.00 8.00 29.39
CA LYS A 167 3.99 9.43 29.73
C LYS A 167 3.60 10.26 28.49
N PRO A 168 2.70 11.26 28.62
CA PRO A 168 2.39 12.18 27.54
C PRO A 168 3.65 12.88 27.02
N THR A 169 3.69 13.16 25.72
CA THR A 169 4.83 13.83 25.06
C THR A 169 5.15 15.18 25.71
N GLU A 170 4.13 15.98 26.02
CA GLU A 170 4.30 17.29 26.68
C GLU A 170 4.99 17.16 28.05
N LEU A 171 4.68 16.10 28.80
CA LEU A 171 5.31 15.84 30.09
C LEU A 171 6.73 15.31 29.92
N ASP A 172 6.99 14.41 28.97
CA ASP A 172 8.33 13.89 28.70
C ASP A 172 9.30 14.99 28.21
N GLU A 173 8.82 15.94 27.40
CA GLU A 173 9.60 17.10 26.97
C GLU A 173 10.01 17.99 28.16
N VAL A 174 9.07 18.25 29.08
CA VAL A 174 9.35 19.01 30.31
C VAL A 174 10.31 18.24 31.22
N ASP A 175 10.13 16.93 31.40
CA ASP A 175 11.02 16.08 32.20
C ASP A 175 12.46 16.15 31.67
N ARG A 176 12.65 16.02 30.34
CA ARG A 176 13.97 16.13 29.70
C ARG A 176 14.58 17.51 29.86
N ALA A 177 13.78 18.57 29.72
CA ALA A 177 14.23 19.94 29.91
C ALA A 177 14.69 20.22 31.35
N VAL A 178 13.92 19.74 32.34
CA VAL A 178 14.29 19.83 33.76
C VAL A 178 15.60 19.11 34.03
N LEU A 179 15.75 17.87 33.53
CA LEU A 179 16.96 17.07 33.74
C LEU A 179 18.20 17.73 33.10
N LYS A 180 18.06 18.31 31.91
CA LYS A 180 19.14 19.07 31.25
C LYS A 180 19.57 20.28 32.08
N LEU A 181 18.61 21.07 32.56
CA LEU A 181 18.90 22.26 33.38
C LEU A 181 19.48 21.90 34.75
N GLU A 182 19.08 20.77 35.34
CA GLU A 182 19.69 20.24 36.57
C GLU A 182 21.15 19.87 36.36
N MET A 183 21.49 19.22 35.25
CA MET A 183 22.87 18.90 34.89
C MET A 183 23.71 20.17 34.63
N GLU A 184 23.15 21.15 33.91
CA GLU A 184 23.81 22.44 33.69
C GLU A 184 24.04 23.19 35.01
N LYS A 185 23.05 23.17 35.92
CA LYS A 185 23.17 23.76 37.26
C LYS A 185 24.33 23.12 38.03
N LEU A 186 24.40 21.79 38.07
CA LEU A 186 25.46 21.05 38.76
C LEU A 186 26.86 21.38 38.21
N SER A 187 26.98 21.61 36.90
CA SER A 187 28.24 21.99 36.26
C SER A 187 28.73 23.38 36.66
N VAL A 188 27.82 24.33 36.85
CA VAL A 188 28.14 25.76 37.11
C VAL A 188 28.15 26.07 38.62
N GLN A 189 27.64 25.16 39.46
CA GLN A 189 27.46 25.37 40.90
C GLN A 189 28.77 25.63 41.67
N ASN A 190 29.89 25.08 41.20
CA ASN A 190 31.20 25.23 41.84
C ASN A 190 32.05 26.37 41.24
N ASP A 191 31.56 27.04 40.20
CA ASP A 191 32.28 28.13 39.55
C ASP A 191 32.11 29.44 40.35
N THR A 192 33.19 30.21 40.46
CA THR A 192 33.27 31.36 41.39
C THR A 192 33.19 32.73 40.70
N ASP A 193 33.22 32.76 39.37
CA ASP A 193 33.20 33.99 38.59
C ASP A 193 31.79 34.63 38.53
N LYS A 194 31.76 35.93 38.24
CA LYS A 194 30.52 36.73 38.25
C LYS A 194 29.51 36.26 37.18
N SER A 195 30.01 35.85 36.01
CA SER A 195 29.18 35.35 34.90
C SER A 195 28.50 34.03 35.28
N SER A 196 29.22 33.12 35.94
CA SER A 196 28.67 31.85 36.43
C SER A 196 27.60 32.04 37.49
N LYS A 197 27.73 33.04 38.38
CA LYS A 197 26.67 33.39 39.36
C LYS A 197 25.40 33.94 38.70
N GLU A 198 25.54 34.79 37.69
CA GLU A 198 24.39 35.31 36.93
C GLU A 198 23.71 34.18 36.13
N ARG A 199 24.49 33.29 35.51
CA ARG A 199 23.98 32.11 34.81
C ARG A 199 23.28 31.13 35.75
N LEU A 200 23.84 30.89 36.94
CA LEU A 200 23.24 30.03 37.97
C LEU A 200 21.87 30.57 38.41
N SER A 201 21.76 31.87 38.69
CA SER A 201 20.50 32.52 39.06
C SER A 201 19.42 32.36 37.98
N LYS A 202 19.80 32.53 36.70
CA LYS A 202 18.89 32.33 35.57
C LYS A 202 18.46 30.86 35.44
N LEU A 203 19.40 29.92 35.54
CA LEU A 203 19.12 28.48 35.53
C LEU A 203 18.18 28.08 36.68
N GLU A 204 18.36 28.65 37.87
CA GLU A 204 17.48 28.38 39.02
C GLU A 204 16.07 28.90 38.82
N SER A 205 15.92 30.10 38.22
CA SER A 205 14.62 30.66 37.85
C SER A 205 13.91 29.80 36.81
N ASP A 206 14.59 29.45 35.71
CA ASP A 206 14.01 28.66 34.62
C ASP A 206 13.64 27.24 35.10
N LEU A 207 14.48 26.65 35.95
CA LEU A 207 14.24 25.33 36.56
C LEU A 207 13.04 25.38 37.53
N ALA A 208 12.87 26.45 38.31
CA ALA A 208 11.71 26.61 39.18
C ALA A 208 10.40 26.67 38.38
N VAL A 209 10.38 27.42 37.28
CA VAL A 209 9.23 27.52 36.37
C VAL A 209 8.90 26.15 35.76
N LEU A 210 9.91 25.45 35.23
CA LEU A 210 9.71 24.14 34.61
C LEU A 210 9.31 23.06 35.61
N LYS A 211 9.85 23.07 36.84
CA LYS A 211 9.41 22.15 37.91
C LYS A 211 7.98 22.38 38.34
N GLN A 212 7.53 23.64 38.39
CA GLN A 212 6.14 23.96 38.67
C GLN A 212 5.22 23.39 37.57
N LYS A 213 5.56 23.63 36.31
CA LYS A 213 4.83 23.06 35.15
C LYS A 213 4.83 21.53 35.14
N GLN A 214 5.98 20.91 35.43
CA GLN A 214 6.14 19.46 35.55
C GLN A 214 5.21 18.87 36.63
N LYS A 215 5.12 19.55 37.78
CA LYS A 215 4.25 19.13 38.88
C LYS A 215 2.78 19.22 38.48
N GLU A 216 2.37 20.32 37.86
CA GLU A 216 1.00 20.52 37.38
C GLU A 216 0.60 19.42 36.36
N LEU A 217 1.46 19.15 35.38
CA LEU A 217 1.22 18.11 34.38
C LEU A 217 1.21 16.70 34.99
N ASN A 218 2.10 16.38 35.93
CA ASN A 218 2.05 15.08 36.62
C ASN A 218 0.74 14.91 37.41
N GLU A 219 0.32 15.93 38.15
CA GLU A 219 -0.93 15.87 38.93
C GLU A 219 -2.18 15.76 38.04
N GLN A 220 -2.16 16.36 36.84
CA GLN A 220 -3.23 16.18 35.85
C GLN A 220 -3.23 14.75 35.30
N TRP A 221 -2.07 14.22 34.93
CA TRP A 221 -1.93 12.86 34.38
C TRP A 221 -2.33 11.79 35.38
N ASP A 222 -1.85 11.89 36.64
CA ASP A 222 -2.20 10.95 37.71
C ASP A 222 -3.70 10.95 38.02
N ARG A 223 -4.35 12.12 37.99
CA ARG A 223 -5.80 12.25 38.17
C ARG A 223 -6.56 11.59 37.03
N GLU A 224 -6.19 11.87 35.79
CA GLU A 224 -6.85 11.30 34.61
C GLU A 224 -6.69 9.77 34.58
N LYS A 225 -5.48 9.27 34.86
CA LYS A 225 -5.19 7.84 34.95
C LYS A 225 -5.98 7.14 36.07
N ALA A 226 -6.13 7.78 37.22
CA ALA A 226 -6.93 7.23 38.33
C ALA A 226 -8.41 7.09 37.96
N LEU A 227 -8.98 8.08 37.26
CA LEU A 227 -10.36 8.03 36.77
C LEU A 227 -10.55 6.89 35.75
N MET A 228 -9.65 6.77 34.78
CA MET A 228 -9.70 5.69 33.79
C MET A 228 -9.55 4.29 34.43
N THR A 229 -8.64 4.15 35.40
CA THR A 229 -8.45 2.88 36.12
C THR A 229 -9.71 2.47 36.88
N ARG A 230 -10.42 3.44 37.48
CA ARG A 230 -11.70 3.20 38.17
C ARG A 230 -12.80 2.78 37.21
N ILE A 231 -12.94 3.44 36.06
CA ILE A 231 -13.92 3.05 35.03
C ILE A 231 -13.66 1.61 34.60
N ARG A 232 -12.39 1.28 34.34
CA ARG A 232 -11.99 -0.07 33.93
C ARG A 232 -12.34 -1.12 34.98
N SER A 233 -12.03 -0.90 36.26
CA SER A 233 -12.35 -1.87 37.31
C SER A 233 -13.86 -2.10 37.43
N ILE A 234 -14.68 -1.05 37.30
CA ILE A 234 -16.15 -1.18 37.31
C ILE A 234 -16.63 -2.01 36.10
N LYS A 235 -16.08 -1.76 34.90
CA LYS A 235 -16.42 -2.55 33.70
C LYS A 235 -16.03 -4.04 33.85
N GLU A 236 -14.86 -4.33 34.42
CA GLU A 236 -14.41 -5.71 34.70
C GLU A 236 -15.35 -6.42 35.70
N GLU A 237 -15.83 -5.71 36.73
CA GLU A 237 -16.82 -6.23 37.67
C GLU A 237 -18.18 -6.47 37.00
N ILE A 238 -18.64 -5.58 36.12
CA ILE A 238 -19.89 -5.75 35.35
C ILE A 238 -19.82 -7.00 34.48
N ASP A 239 -18.73 -7.21 33.74
CA ASP A 239 -18.56 -8.38 32.88
C ASP A 239 -18.60 -9.68 33.70
N ARG A 240 -17.90 -9.69 34.84
CA ARG A 240 -17.94 -10.83 35.77
C ARG A 240 -19.36 -11.11 36.28
N VAL A 241 -20.11 -10.07 36.69
CA VAL A 241 -21.50 -10.21 37.15
C VAL A 241 -22.40 -10.73 36.02
N ASN A 242 -22.20 -10.29 34.78
CA ASN A 242 -22.95 -10.79 33.62
C ASN A 242 -22.67 -12.28 33.38
N GLN A 243 -21.41 -12.72 33.46
CA GLN A 243 -21.05 -14.14 33.34
C GLN A 243 -21.67 -14.98 34.46
N GLU A 244 -21.63 -14.48 35.71
CA GLU A 244 -22.27 -15.14 36.85
C GLU A 244 -23.80 -15.21 36.70
N MET A 245 -24.41 -14.18 36.13
CA MET A 245 -25.84 -14.12 35.84
C MET A 245 -26.23 -15.13 34.74
N GLU A 246 -25.50 -15.19 33.64
CA GLU A 246 -25.72 -16.19 32.58
C GLU A 246 -25.55 -17.63 33.09
N ALA A 247 -24.58 -17.87 33.98
CA ALA A 247 -24.40 -19.17 34.62
C ALA A 247 -25.60 -19.52 35.53
N ALA A 248 -26.07 -18.56 36.34
CA ALA A 248 -27.23 -18.76 37.19
C ALA A 248 -28.53 -19.00 36.39
N GLU A 249 -28.71 -18.33 35.26
CA GLU A 249 -29.83 -18.56 34.35
C GLU A 249 -29.76 -19.96 33.71
N ARG A 250 -28.57 -20.39 33.27
CA ARG A 250 -28.34 -21.75 32.74
C ARG A 250 -28.65 -22.83 33.78
N ASP A 251 -28.34 -22.58 35.05
CA ASP A 251 -28.60 -23.49 36.17
C ASP A 251 -30.04 -23.36 36.74
N TYR A 252 -30.92 -22.57 36.11
CA TYR A 252 -32.28 -22.27 36.57
C TYR A 252 -32.36 -21.66 37.98
N ASN A 253 -31.27 -21.07 38.47
CA ASN A 253 -31.23 -20.34 39.74
C ASN A 253 -31.74 -18.90 39.55
N LEU A 254 -33.04 -18.78 39.29
CA LEU A 254 -33.70 -17.50 38.97
C LEU A 254 -33.61 -16.47 40.10
N ASN A 255 -33.56 -16.92 41.37
CA ASN A 255 -33.40 -16.02 42.51
C ASN A 255 -32.03 -15.33 42.49
N ARG A 256 -30.96 -16.10 42.23
CA ARG A 256 -29.60 -15.55 42.13
C ARG A 256 -29.46 -14.64 40.90
N ALA A 257 -30.03 -15.02 39.76
CA ALA A 257 -30.03 -14.18 38.56
C ALA A 257 -30.74 -12.84 38.82
N ALA A 258 -31.90 -12.85 39.50
CA ALA A 258 -32.63 -11.63 39.86
C ALA A 258 -31.85 -10.74 40.84
N GLU A 259 -31.21 -11.33 41.86
CA GLU A 259 -30.36 -10.61 42.81
C GLU A 259 -29.19 -9.91 42.10
N LEU A 260 -28.51 -10.63 41.20
CA LEU A 260 -27.40 -10.09 40.41
C LEU A 260 -27.86 -8.96 39.48
N LYS A 261 -29.00 -9.14 38.81
CA LYS A 261 -29.54 -8.17 37.84
C LYS A 261 -30.01 -6.87 38.49
N TYR A 262 -30.85 -6.97 39.52
CA TYR A 262 -31.49 -5.78 40.13
C TYR A 262 -30.70 -5.21 41.32
N GLY A 263 -29.81 -6.00 41.93
CA GLY A 263 -28.95 -5.56 43.02
C GLY A 263 -27.59 -5.07 42.52
N THR A 264 -26.71 -6.01 42.16
CA THR A 264 -25.29 -5.69 41.88
C THR A 264 -25.10 -5.01 40.53
N LEU A 265 -25.69 -5.52 39.46
CA LEU A 265 -25.49 -5.00 38.11
C LEU A 265 -26.01 -3.56 37.98
N MET A 266 -27.22 -3.29 38.47
CA MET A 266 -27.81 -1.95 38.43
C MET A 266 -27.01 -0.92 39.26
N SER A 267 -26.46 -1.35 40.40
CA SER A 267 -25.55 -0.53 41.21
C SER A 267 -24.26 -0.21 40.46
N LEU A 268 -23.63 -1.23 39.86
CA LEU A 268 -22.39 -1.06 39.09
C LEU A 268 -22.61 -0.19 37.84
N GLN A 269 -23.73 -0.34 37.14
CA GLN A 269 -24.10 0.51 36.01
C GLN A 269 -24.23 1.97 36.43
N ARG A 270 -24.86 2.25 37.58
CA ARG A 270 -24.96 3.62 38.09
C ARG A 270 -23.59 4.19 38.46
N GLN A 271 -22.72 3.38 39.08
CA GLN A 271 -21.35 3.79 39.41
C GLN A 271 -20.51 4.05 38.14
N LEU A 272 -20.71 3.25 37.09
CA LEU A 272 -20.06 3.43 35.80
C LEU A 272 -20.49 4.76 35.18
N GLU A 273 -21.80 5.03 35.14
CA GLU A 273 -22.36 6.27 34.58
C GLU A 273 -21.88 7.51 35.35
N GLU A 274 -21.84 7.45 36.69
CA GLU A 274 -21.25 8.50 37.54
C GLU A 274 -19.75 8.71 37.22
N ALA A 275 -18.97 7.64 37.07
CA ALA A 275 -17.55 7.72 36.76
C ALA A 275 -17.28 8.26 35.34
N GLU A 276 -18.05 7.86 34.34
CA GLU A 276 -17.96 8.35 32.97
C GLU A 276 -18.33 9.84 32.89
N ASN A 277 -19.36 10.28 33.61
CA ASN A 277 -19.74 11.69 33.68
C ASN A 277 -18.64 12.55 34.31
N ASN A 278 -18.02 12.09 35.41
CA ASN A 278 -16.89 12.79 36.03
C ASN A 278 -15.70 12.96 35.07
N LEU A 279 -15.40 11.92 34.28
CA LEU A 279 -14.34 11.98 33.26
C LEU A 279 -14.72 12.93 32.10
N ALA A 280 -15.97 12.90 31.65
CA ALA A 280 -16.46 13.80 30.60
C ALA A 280 -16.45 15.28 31.03
N GLU A 281 -16.81 15.59 32.28
CA GLU A 281 -16.70 16.94 32.84
C GLU A 281 -15.24 17.38 32.96
N TYR A 282 -14.36 16.50 33.42
CA TYR A 282 -12.92 16.78 33.47
C TYR A 282 -12.36 17.12 32.08
N ARG A 283 -12.81 16.42 31.03
CA ARG A 283 -12.43 16.74 29.64
C ARG A 283 -12.91 18.09 29.17
N LYS A 284 -14.17 18.44 29.44
CA LYS A 284 -14.75 19.74 29.06
C LYS A 284 -14.01 20.92 29.69
N SER A 285 -13.28 20.69 30.77
CA SER A 285 -12.40 21.71 31.38
C SER A 285 -11.16 22.05 30.53
N GLY A 286 -10.88 21.31 29.45
CA GLY A 286 -9.74 21.53 28.55
C GLY A 286 -8.41 20.99 29.07
N ASN A 287 -8.41 20.28 30.21
CA ASN A 287 -7.20 19.80 30.89
C ASN A 287 -6.85 18.33 30.59
N SER A 288 -7.48 17.72 29.58
CA SER A 288 -7.25 16.30 29.23
C SER A 288 -6.00 16.16 28.38
N MET A 289 -5.08 15.29 28.80
CA MET A 289 -3.84 14.99 28.08
C MET A 289 -3.90 13.63 27.37
N LEU A 290 -4.88 12.80 27.70
CA LEU A 290 -5.00 11.43 27.20
C LEU A 290 -6.20 11.28 26.28
N ARG A 291 -5.94 10.67 25.12
CA ARG A 291 -6.98 10.19 24.22
C ARG A 291 -7.34 8.76 24.59
N GLU A 292 -8.63 8.47 24.71
CA GLU A 292 -9.12 7.12 25.07
C GLU A 292 -9.95 6.44 23.98
N GLU A 293 -10.24 7.13 22.89
CA GLU A 293 -11.13 6.65 21.84
C GLU A 293 -10.37 6.39 20.54
N VAL A 294 -10.47 5.15 20.05
CA VAL A 294 -10.02 4.75 18.72
C VAL A 294 -10.96 5.36 17.69
N THR A 295 -10.40 6.03 16.69
CA THR A 295 -11.12 6.68 15.59
C THR A 295 -10.75 6.05 14.24
N ASP A 296 -11.46 6.45 13.20
CA ASP A 296 -11.18 6.09 11.81
C ASP A 296 -9.77 6.48 11.35
N LEU A 297 -9.16 7.52 11.94
CA LEU A 297 -7.78 7.92 11.64
C LEU A 297 -6.76 6.88 12.10
N ASP A 298 -6.96 6.26 13.26
CA ASP A 298 -6.03 5.24 13.78
C ASP A 298 -6.09 3.98 12.93
N ILE A 299 -7.31 3.59 12.53
CA ILE A 299 -7.53 2.49 11.59
C ILE A 299 -6.78 2.78 10.29
N ALA A 300 -6.96 3.98 9.73
CA ALA A 300 -6.29 4.36 8.49
C ALA A 300 -4.76 4.36 8.63
N GLU A 301 -4.21 4.75 9.79
CA GLU A 301 -2.77 4.72 10.05
C GLU A 301 -2.21 3.28 10.04
N ILE A 302 -2.94 2.33 10.63
CA ILE A 302 -2.55 0.91 10.63
C ILE A 302 -2.65 0.33 9.22
N VAL A 303 -3.73 0.62 8.50
CA VAL A 303 -3.87 0.21 7.09
C VAL A 303 -2.73 0.78 6.25
N SER A 304 -2.37 2.05 6.45
CA SER A 304 -1.22 2.69 5.80
C SER A 304 0.07 1.93 6.08
N LYS A 305 0.32 1.54 7.34
CA LYS A 305 1.51 0.78 7.74
C LYS A 305 1.54 -0.63 7.13
N TRP A 306 0.40 -1.33 7.08
CA TRP A 306 0.30 -2.68 6.53
C TRP A 306 0.44 -2.71 5.00
N THR A 307 -0.11 -1.70 4.32
CA THR A 307 -0.21 -1.68 2.85
C THR A 307 0.87 -0.81 2.19
N GLY A 308 1.53 0.08 2.94
CA GLY A 308 2.44 1.09 2.44
C GLY A 308 1.75 2.27 1.73
N ILE A 309 0.42 2.37 1.79
CA ILE A 309 -0.35 3.46 1.19
C ILE A 309 -0.32 4.68 2.11
N PRO A 310 0.13 5.87 1.68
CA PRO A 310 0.23 7.02 2.58
C PRO A 310 -1.10 7.44 3.20
N LEU A 311 -1.10 7.83 4.47
CA LEU A 311 -2.30 8.19 5.25
C LEU A 311 -3.19 9.27 4.60
N SER A 312 -2.57 10.31 4.03
CA SER A 312 -3.27 11.40 3.33
C SER A 312 -4.18 10.89 2.20
N ASN A 313 -3.85 9.73 1.64
CA ASN A 313 -4.55 9.12 0.52
C ASN A 313 -5.71 8.22 0.96
N LEU A 314 -5.66 7.70 2.19
CA LEU A 314 -6.76 6.97 2.81
C LEU A 314 -7.85 7.94 3.29
N GLN A 315 -7.47 9.18 3.61
CA GLN A 315 -8.37 10.25 4.07
C GLN A 315 -8.92 11.13 2.93
N GLN A 316 -8.18 11.33 1.84
CA GLN A 316 -8.66 12.11 0.70
C GLN A 316 -9.85 11.42 0.02
N SER A 317 -10.85 12.21 -0.33
CA SER A 317 -11.92 11.73 -1.21
C SER A 317 -11.29 11.33 -2.55
N GLU A 318 -11.44 10.07 -2.93
CA GLU A 318 -10.94 9.53 -4.21
C GLU A 318 -11.45 10.37 -5.39
N ARG A 319 -12.61 11.00 -5.24
CA ARG A 319 -13.22 11.91 -6.21
C ARG A 319 -12.30 13.07 -6.57
N ASP A 320 -11.74 13.77 -5.58
CA ASP A 320 -10.92 14.97 -5.85
C ASP A 320 -9.63 14.62 -6.61
N LYS A 321 -9.04 13.46 -6.31
CA LYS A 321 -7.88 12.94 -7.05
C LYS A 321 -8.21 12.65 -8.51
N LEU A 322 -9.36 12.02 -8.76
CA LEU A 322 -9.75 11.63 -10.11
C LEU A 322 -10.15 12.82 -10.98
N VAL A 323 -10.68 13.89 -10.36
CA VAL A 323 -10.97 15.15 -11.05
C VAL A 323 -9.67 15.78 -11.56
N MET A 324 -8.65 15.86 -10.71
CA MET A 324 -7.35 16.50 -11.02
C MET A 324 -6.36 15.62 -11.79
N LEU A 325 -6.72 14.35 -12.07
CA LEU A 325 -5.83 13.34 -12.67
C LEU A 325 -5.09 13.84 -13.93
N GLU A 326 -5.82 14.38 -14.90
CA GLU A 326 -5.27 14.89 -16.17
C GLU A 326 -4.24 16.01 -15.94
N GLN A 327 -4.59 16.99 -15.10
CA GLN A 327 -3.70 18.12 -14.78
C GLN A 327 -2.41 17.66 -14.10
N VAL A 328 -2.50 16.66 -13.21
CA VAL A 328 -1.32 16.15 -12.50
C VAL A 328 -0.44 15.32 -13.43
N LEU A 329 -1.01 14.52 -14.33
CA LEU A 329 -0.24 13.77 -15.32
C LEU A 329 0.54 14.72 -16.25
N HIS A 330 -0.04 15.85 -16.65
CA HIS A 330 0.62 16.85 -17.50
C HIS A 330 1.80 17.57 -16.84
N LYS A 331 1.92 17.57 -15.51
CA LYS A 331 3.13 18.09 -14.83
C LYS A 331 4.39 17.28 -15.18
N ARG A 332 4.21 16.05 -15.66
CA ARG A 332 5.29 15.10 -15.91
C ARG A 332 5.33 14.60 -17.35
N VAL A 333 4.16 14.49 -17.99
CA VAL A 333 4.02 14.11 -19.39
C VAL A 333 3.77 15.37 -20.20
N ILE A 334 4.77 15.75 -21.00
CA ILE A 334 4.68 16.91 -21.89
C ILE A 334 3.99 16.50 -23.20
N GLY A 335 3.03 17.32 -23.63
CA GLY A 335 2.21 17.05 -24.80
C GLY A 335 1.28 15.86 -24.61
N GLN A 336 0.98 15.17 -25.70
CA GLN A 336 0.16 13.95 -25.71
C GLN A 336 -1.24 14.14 -25.07
N ASP A 337 -1.85 15.32 -25.21
CA ASP A 337 -3.11 15.69 -24.54
C ASP A 337 -4.22 14.66 -24.75
N ILE A 338 -4.36 14.16 -25.98
CA ILE A 338 -5.36 13.14 -26.33
C ILE A 338 -5.11 11.83 -25.56
N ALA A 339 -3.84 11.44 -25.39
CA ALA A 339 -3.47 10.24 -24.66
C ALA A 339 -3.76 10.39 -23.17
N VAL A 340 -3.32 11.49 -22.56
CA VAL A 340 -3.54 11.77 -21.13
C VAL A 340 -5.03 11.83 -20.80
N LYS A 341 -5.81 12.56 -21.62
CA LYS A 341 -7.26 12.66 -21.47
C LYS A 341 -7.96 11.30 -21.59
N SER A 342 -7.61 10.51 -22.60
CA SER A 342 -8.20 9.17 -22.81
C SER A 342 -7.93 8.23 -21.63
N VAL A 343 -6.71 8.26 -21.09
CA VAL A 343 -6.35 7.50 -19.88
C VAL A 343 -7.16 7.98 -18.68
N ALA A 344 -7.22 9.29 -18.45
CA ALA A 344 -7.94 9.87 -17.33
C ALA A 344 -9.44 9.52 -17.36
N ASP A 345 -10.07 9.62 -18.53
CA ASP A 345 -11.50 9.31 -18.71
C ASP A 345 -11.80 7.82 -18.47
N ALA A 346 -10.95 6.91 -18.97
CA ALA A 346 -11.14 5.48 -18.74
C ALA A 346 -11.04 5.10 -17.25
N ILE A 347 -10.09 5.70 -16.52
CA ILE A 347 -9.95 5.46 -15.07
C ILE A 347 -11.14 6.06 -14.30
N ARG A 348 -11.59 7.27 -14.66
CA ARG A 348 -12.78 7.89 -14.05
C ARG A 348 -14.02 7.01 -14.25
N ARG A 349 -14.23 6.45 -15.44
CA ARG A 349 -15.35 5.52 -15.71
C ARG A 349 -15.32 4.29 -14.78
N SER A 350 -14.14 3.68 -14.65
CA SER A 350 -13.95 2.52 -13.77
C SER A 350 -14.22 2.84 -12.31
N ARG A 351 -13.65 3.94 -11.81
CA ARG A 351 -13.84 4.37 -10.41
C ARG A 351 -15.24 4.90 -10.11
N ALA A 352 -15.98 5.34 -11.13
CA ALA A 352 -17.40 5.66 -11.00
C ALA A 352 -18.31 4.41 -10.96
N GLY A 353 -17.76 3.19 -11.04
CA GLY A 353 -18.51 1.94 -11.06
C GLY A 353 -19.27 1.70 -12.36
N LEU A 354 -18.88 2.37 -13.45
CA LEU A 354 -19.50 2.23 -14.77
C LEU A 354 -18.85 1.13 -15.62
N SER A 355 -17.72 0.58 -15.16
CA SER A 355 -17.02 -0.55 -15.79
C SER A 355 -17.36 -1.87 -15.10
N ASP A 356 -17.10 -2.99 -15.76
CA ASP A 356 -17.24 -4.32 -15.18
C ASP A 356 -16.29 -4.50 -13.97
N PRO A 357 -16.80 -4.82 -12.76
CA PRO A 357 -15.97 -4.97 -11.57
C PRO A 357 -15.03 -6.19 -11.60
N ASN A 358 -15.24 -7.13 -12.52
CA ASN A 358 -14.38 -8.31 -12.67
C ASN A 358 -13.20 -8.06 -13.61
N ARG A 359 -13.11 -6.90 -14.26
CA ARG A 359 -12.00 -6.56 -15.16
C ARG A 359 -10.98 -5.66 -14.45
N PRO A 360 -9.74 -5.55 -14.97
CA PRO A 360 -8.79 -4.54 -14.49
C PRO A 360 -9.39 -3.14 -14.56
N ILE A 361 -8.84 -2.19 -13.78
CA ILE A 361 -9.32 -0.80 -13.71
C ILE A 361 -9.48 -0.23 -15.12
N ALA A 362 -8.47 -0.41 -15.96
CA ALA A 362 -8.50 -0.10 -17.38
C ALA A 362 -7.38 -0.85 -18.10
N SER A 363 -7.58 -1.11 -19.39
CA SER A 363 -6.59 -1.71 -20.28
C SER A 363 -6.32 -0.81 -21.49
N PHE A 364 -5.05 -0.56 -21.76
CA PHE A 364 -4.61 0.38 -22.80
C PHE A 364 -3.58 -0.24 -23.75
N MET A 365 -3.74 0.00 -25.05
CA MET A 365 -2.70 -0.23 -26.05
C MET A 365 -2.08 1.12 -26.47
N PHE A 366 -0.86 1.38 -26.02
CA PHE A 366 -0.07 2.57 -26.34
C PHE A 366 0.79 2.33 -27.59
N MET A 367 0.44 2.97 -28.70
CA MET A 367 1.10 2.79 -29.99
C MET A 367 1.79 4.07 -30.41
N GLY A 368 3.01 3.99 -30.94
CA GLY A 368 3.73 5.17 -31.44
C GLY A 368 5.24 4.97 -31.45
N PRO A 369 6.01 5.98 -31.91
CA PRO A 369 7.46 5.89 -31.94
C PRO A 369 8.09 5.79 -30.54
N THR A 370 9.38 5.44 -30.49
CA THR A 370 10.10 5.36 -29.22
C THR A 370 10.42 6.76 -28.68
N GLY A 371 10.48 6.91 -27.36
CA GLY A 371 10.91 8.16 -26.72
C GLY A 371 9.90 9.32 -26.73
N VAL A 372 8.63 9.06 -27.05
CA VAL A 372 7.54 10.05 -27.03
C VAL A 372 6.74 10.12 -25.71
N GLY A 373 7.10 9.30 -24.71
CA GLY A 373 6.49 9.36 -23.37
C GLY A 373 5.55 8.22 -22.98
N LYS A 374 5.41 7.14 -23.78
CA LYS A 374 4.58 5.96 -23.44
C LYS A 374 4.86 5.40 -22.03
N THR A 375 6.13 5.11 -21.73
CA THR A 375 6.55 4.63 -20.42
C THR A 375 6.47 5.71 -19.34
N GLU A 376 6.65 6.98 -19.69
CA GLU A 376 6.60 8.08 -18.72
C GLU A 376 5.16 8.30 -18.24
N LEU A 377 4.16 8.18 -19.12
CA LEU A 377 2.76 8.20 -18.74
C LEU A 377 2.41 7.05 -17.80
N ALA A 378 2.91 5.84 -18.05
CA ALA A 378 2.72 4.71 -17.15
C ALA A 378 3.33 4.95 -15.75
N LYS A 379 4.53 5.56 -15.69
CA LYS A 379 5.18 5.93 -14.42
C LYS A 379 4.44 7.05 -13.69
N ALA A 380 4.02 8.09 -14.41
CA ALA A 380 3.23 9.18 -13.85
C ALA A 380 1.92 8.66 -13.27
N LEU A 381 1.30 7.71 -13.97
CA LEU A 381 0.08 7.06 -13.52
C LEU A 381 0.30 6.20 -12.26
N ALA A 382 1.36 5.39 -12.23
CA ALA A 382 1.72 4.59 -11.06
C ALA A 382 2.01 5.48 -9.84
N SER A 383 2.78 6.56 -10.05
CA SER A 383 3.12 7.53 -9.01
C SER A 383 1.89 8.24 -8.47
N TYR A 384 0.91 8.59 -9.32
CA TYR A 384 -0.25 9.35 -8.87
C TYR A 384 -1.38 8.49 -8.31
N LEU A 385 -1.76 7.40 -9.00
CA LEU A 385 -2.85 6.52 -8.55
C LEU A 385 -2.42 5.66 -7.36
N PHE A 386 -1.16 5.20 -7.35
CA PHE A 386 -0.64 4.25 -6.38
C PHE A 386 0.49 4.82 -5.50
N ASN A 387 0.72 6.14 -5.58
CA ASN A 387 1.61 6.93 -4.71
C ASN A 387 3.09 6.56 -4.76
N THR A 388 3.51 5.74 -5.73
CA THR A 388 4.92 5.42 -5.93
C THR A 388 5.16 4.89 -7.33
N GLU A 389 6.29 5.28 -7.91
CA GLU A 389 6.75 4.72 -9.19
C GLU A 389 7.08 3.23 -9.09
N ASN A 390 7.38 2.73 -7.88
CA ASN A 390 7.61 1.30 -7.63
C ASN A 390 6.33 0.47 -7.75
N ALA A 391 5.17 1.11 -7.93
CA ALA A 391 3.93 0.44 -8.29
C ALA A 391 3.85 0.14 -9.80
N LEU A 392 4.88 0.46 -10.58
CA LEU A 392 4.98 0.07 -11.97
C LEU A 392 5.67 -1.31 -12.07
N VAL A 393 4.90 -2.33 -12.44
CA VAL A 393 5.40 -3.66 -12.78
C VAL A 393 5.70 -3.67 -14.27
N ARG A 394 6.96 -3.50 -14.65
CA ARG A 394 7.39 -3.48 -16.05
C ARG A 394 7.88 -4.85 -16.48
N ILE A 395 7.37 -5.34 -17.60
CA ILE A 395 7.78 -6.61 -18.21
C ILE A 395 8.13 -6.36 -19.68
N ASP A 396 9.38 -6.62 -20.04
CA ASP A 396 9.87 -6.51 -21.42
C ASP A 396 9.51 -7.78 -22.20
N MET A 397 8.66 -7.66 -23.22
CA MET A 397 8.20 -8.80 -24.01
C MET A 397 9.28 -9.39 -24.91
N SER A 398 10.40 -8.69 -25.11
CA SER A 398 11.58 -9.26 -25.76
C SER A 398 12.17 -10.44 -24.97
N GLU A 399 12.00 -10.47 -23.64
CA GLU A 399 12.45 -11.60 -22.81
C GLU A 399 11.50 -12.82 -22.88
N TYR A 400 10.35 -12.66 -23.53
CA TYR A 400 9.25 -13.62 -23.60
C TYR A 400 8.91 -14.04 -25.04
N MET A 401 9.89 -13.94 -25.94
CA MET A 401 9.78 -14.39 -27.34
C MET A 401 9.70 -15.92 -27.47
N GLU A 402 10.27 -16.66 -26.51
CA GLU A 402 10.34 -18.12 -26.53
C GLU A 402 9.31 -18.75 -25.59
N LYS A 403 8.81 -19.94 -25.99
CA LYS A 403 7.78 -20.67 -25.23
C LYS A 403 8.18 -20.97 -23.78
N HIS A 404 9.43 -21.33 -23.52
CA HIS A 404 9.91 -21.64 -22.17
C HIS A 404 9.99 -20.41 -21.27
N ALA A 405 10.14 -19.21 -21.84
CA ALA A 405 10.12 -17.99 -21.06
C ALA A 405 8.72 -17.66 -20.53
N VAL A 406 7.65 -18.03 -21.25
CA VAL A 406 6.25 -17.74 -20.87
C VAL A 406 5.90 -18.29 -19.49
N SER A 407 6.40 -19.49 -19.13
CA SER A 407 6.18 -20.05 -17.80
C SER A 407 6.79 -19.19 -16.69
N ARG A 408 7.81 -18.35 -16.95
CA ARG A 408 8.35 -17.44 -15.93
C ARG A 408 7.37 -16.34 -15.52
N LEU A 409 6.41 -15.96 -16.37
CA LEU A 409 5.38 -14.97 -16.01
C LEU A 409 4.48 -15.47 -14.87
N VAL A 410 4.09 -16.74 -14.96
CA VAL A 410 3.03 -17.33 -14.11
C VAL A 410 3.57 -18.34 -13.09
N GLY A 411 4.78 -18.85 -13.30
CA GLY A 411 5.43 -19.88 -12.52
C GLY A 411 5.69 -21.14 -13.36
N ALA A 412 6.77 -21.86 -13.05
CA ALA A 412 7.04 -23.14 -13.70
C ALA A 412 6.02 -24.20 -13.26
N PRO A 413 5.61 -25.13 -14.13
CA PRO A 413 4.72 -26.24 -13.75
C PRO A 413 5.44 -27.25 -12.83
N PRO A 414 4.68 -28.10 -12.09
CA PRO A 414 5.27 -29.12 -11.22
C PRO A 414 6.29 -30.01 -11.96
N GLY A 415 7.50 -30.14 -11.40
CA GLY A 415 8.58 -30.97 -11.95
C GLY A 415 9.64 -30.23 -12.77
N TYR A 416 9.53 -28.90 -12.91
CA TYR A 416 10.53 -28.06 -13.59
C TYR A 416 11.37 -27.25 -12.58
N VAL A 417 12.62 -26.92 -12.94
CA VAL A 417 13.50 -26.04 -12.13
C VAL A 417 12.83 -24.67 -11.99
N GLY A 418 12.76 -24.16 -10.76
CA GLY A 418 12.03 -22.91 -10.44
C GLY A 418 10.55 -23.11 -10.10
N TYR A 419 10.06 -24.34 -9.90
CA TYR A 419 8.68 -24.59 -9.45
C TYR A 419 8.33 -23.91 -8.11
N GLU A 420 9.30 -23.77 -7.21
CA GLU A 420 9.13 -23.07 -5.94
C GLU A 420 9.20 -21.54 -6.08
N GLU A 421 9.77 -21.04 -7.18
CA GLU A 421 9.83 -19.62 -7.51
C GLU A 421 8.52 -19.25 -8.23
N GLY A 422 7.61 -18.57 -7.52
CA GLY A 422 6.36 -18.08 -8.09
C GLY A 422 6.58 -17.23 -9.36
N GLY A 423 5.53 -17.04 -10.16
CA GLY A 423 5.64 -16.29 -11.41
C GLY A 423 6.05 -14.83 -11.21
N GLN A 424 6.87 -14.29 -12.12
CA GLN A 424 7.35 -12.91 -12.05
C GLN A 424 6.21 -11.88 -12.07
N LEU A 425 5.12 -12.17 -12.79
CA LEU A 425 3.93 -11.31 -12.82
C LEU A 425 3.00 -11.63 -11.65
N THR A 426 2.68 -12.91 -11.45
CA THR A 426 1.68 -13.33 -10.45
C THR A 426 2.13 -13.06 -9.03
N GLU A 427 3.41 -13.26 -8.68
CA GLU A 427 3.92 -13.02 -7.33
C GLU A 427 3.97 -11.52 -6.99
N VAL A 428 4.39 -10.68 -7.96
CA VAL A 428 4.48 -9.24 -7.76
C VAL A 428 3.09 -8.63 -7.58
N VAL A 429 2.12 -9.03 -8.41
CA VAL A 429 0.74 -8.53 -8.31
C VAL A 429 0.04 -9.09 -7.08
N ARG A 430 0.29 -10.34 -6.69
CA ARG A 430 -0.24 -10.88 -5.41
C ARG A 430 0.25 -10.07 -4.21
N ARG A 431 1.54 -9.72 -4.16
CA ARG A 431 2.09 -8.87 -3.09
C ARG A 431 1.63 -7.42 -3.18
N ARG A 432 1.32 -6.95 -4.39
CA ARG A 432 0.96 -5.56 -4.67
C ARG A 432 -0.17 -5.47 -5.71
N PRO A 433 -1.43 -5.69 -5.30
CA PRO A 433 -2.57 -5.72 -6.21
C PRO A 433 -2.90 -4.34 -6.82
N TYR A 434 -2.47 -3.26 -6.15
CA TYR A 434 -2.57 -1.89 -6.63
C TYR A 434 -1.30 -1.47 -7.38
N CYS A 435 -1.30 -1.71 -8.69
CA CYS A 435 -0.16 -1.43 -9.54
C CYS A 435 -0.55 -1.12 -10.99
N VAL A 436 0.39 -0.52 -11.72
CA VAL A 436 0.34 -0.43 -13.17
C VAL A 436 1.18 -1.57 -13.71
N VAL A 437 0.58 -2.46 -14.51
CA VAL A 437 1.30 -3.53 -15.21
C VAL A 437 1.59 -3.05 -16.63
N LEU A 438 2.88 -2.92 -16.96
CA LEU A 438 3.36 -2.43 -18.25
C LEU A 438 4.04 -3.55 -19.03
N PHE A 439 3.38 -4.02 -20.08
CA PHE A 439 3.94 -4.95 -21.07
C PHE A 439 4.60 -4.14 -22.20
N ASP A 440 5.92 -4.09 -22.21
CA ASP A 440 6.69 -3.29 -23.17
C ASP A 440 6.95 -4.10 -24.45
N GLU A 441 6.75 -3.49 -25.63
CA GLU A 441 6.97 -4.10 -26.95
C GLU A 441 6.16 -5.38 -27.19
N ILE A 442 4.85 -5.32 -26.95
CA ILE A 442 3.93 -6.47 -26.98
C ILE A 442 3.93 -7.26 -28.30
N GLU A 443 4.28 -6.62 -29.42
CA GLU A 443 4.44 -7.28 -30.72
C GLU A 443 5.52 -8.37 -30.75
N LYS A 444 6.47 -8.36 -29.80
CA LYS A 444 7.54 -9.37 -29.71
C LYS A 444 7.15 -10.60 -28.88
N ALA A 445 6.06 -10.53 -28.11
CA ALA A 445 5.68 -11.60 -27.21
C ALA A 445 5.37 -12.90 -27.96
N HIS A 446 5.71 -14.04 -27.35
CA HIS A 446 5.27 -15.34 -27.85
C HIS A 446 3.74 -15.45 -27.82
N HIS A 447 3.16 -16.22 -28.76
CA HIS A 447 1.70 -16.37 -28.89
C HIS A 447 1.02 -16.85 -27.59
N ASP A 448 1.67 -17.73 -26.83
CA ASP A 448 1.16 -18.24 -25.55
C ASP A 448 0.99 -17.16 -24.46
N VAL A 449 1.70 -16.02 -24.54
CA VAL A 449 1.52 -14.89 -23.61
C VAL A 449 0.12 -14.29 -23.77
N PHE A 450 -0.40 -14.23 -24.99
CA PHE A 450 -1.72 -13.65 -25.26
C PHE A 450 -2.86 -14.47 -24.64
N ASN A 451 -2.67 -15.78 -24.45
CA ASN A 451 -3.66 -16.61 -23.75
C ASN A 451 -3.78 -16.18 -22.27
N ILE A 452 -2.66 -15.86 -21.64
CA ILE A 452 -2.61 -15.34 -20.26
C ILE A 452 -3.23 -13.94 -20.21
N LEU A 453 -2.92 -13.08 -21.19
CA LEU A 453 -3.48 -11.73 -21.26
C LEU A 453 -5.00 -11.75 -21.50
N LEU A 454 -5.52 -12.68 -22.28
CA LEU A 454 -6.97 -12.84 -22.46
C LEU A 454 -7.66 -13.13 -21.13
N GLN A 455 -7.13 -14.07 -20.34
CA GLN A 455 -7.67 -14.37 -19.01
C GLN A 455 -7.61 -13.14 -18.09
N LEU A 456 -6.50 -12.41 -18.12
CA LEU A 456 -6.32 -11.19 -17.34
C LEU A 456 -7.28 -10.07 -17.75
N LEU A 457 -7.51 -9.86 -19.05
CA LEU A 457 -8.35 -8.77 -19.56
C LEU A 457 -9.86 -9.07 -19.44
N ASP A 458 -10.24 -10.36 -19.39
CA ASP A 458 -11.64 -10.80 -19.28
C ASP A 458 -12.07 -11.01 -17.83
N ASP A 459 -11.35 -11.87 -17.10
CA ASP A 459 -11.75 -12.30 -15.76
C ASP A 459 -11.04 -11.51 -14.66
N GLY A 460 -10.14 -10.58 -15.04
CA GLY A 460 -9.34 -9.80 -14.10
C GLY A 460 -8.51 -10.67 -13.18
N ARG A 461 -8.21 -11.90 -13.57
CA ARG A 461 -7.56 -12.91 -12.73
C ARG A 461 -6.63 -13.77 -13.57
N ILE A 462 -5.52 -14.20 -12.98
CA ILE A 462 -4.64 -15.21 -13.57
C ILE A 462 -4.49 -16.34 -12.56
N THR A 463 -4.53 -17.58 -13.05
CA THR A 463 -4.18 -18.75 -12.24
C THR A 463 -2.71 -19.08 -12.42
N ASP A 464 -1.95 -19.10 -11.33
CA ASP A 464 -0.55 -19.47 -11.34
C ASP A 464 -0.34 -20.98 -11.52
N SER A 465 0.90 -21.39 -11.74
CA SER A 465 1.24 -22.81 -11.95
C SER A 465 1.04 -23.69 -10.71
N GLN A 466 0.82 -23.08 -9.54
CA GLN A 466 0.51 -23.75 -8.28
C GLN A 466 -1.02 -23.83 -8.04
N GLY A 467 -1.84 -23.32 -8.96
CA GLY A 467 -3.29 -23.30 -8.88
C GLY A 467 -3.88 -22.17 -8.03
N ARG A 468 -3.05 -21.20 -7.62
CA ARG A 468 -3.52 -20.00 -6.90
C ARG A 468 -4.05 -19.00 -7.90
N THR A 469 -5.18 -18.37 -7.58
CA THR A 469 -5.77 -17.34 -8.43
C THR A 469 -5.37 -15.97 -7.92
N VAL A 470 -4.68 -15.18 -8.74
CA VAL A 470 -4.24 -13.81 -8.42
C VAL A 470 -5.18 -12.82 -9.09
N SER A 471 -5.65 -11.82 -8.34
CA SER A 471 -6.55 -10.78 -8.85
C SER A 471 -5.79 -9.59 -9.43
N PHE A 472 -6.26 -9.11 -10.58
CA PHE A 472 -5.80 -7.95 -11.34
C PHE A 472 -6.87 -6.85 -11.44
N THR A 473 -8.02 -7.02 -10.76
CA THR A 473 -9.12 -6.03 -10.77
C THR A 473 -8.70 -4.64 -10.28
N ASN A 474 -7.66 -4.58 -9.43
CA ASN A 474 -7.08 -3.35 -8.89
C ASN A 474 -5.87 -2.83 -9.70
N CYS A 475 -5.57 -3.43 -10.85
CA CYS A 475 -4.45 -3.05 -11.70
C CYS A 475 -4.90 -2.17 -12.88
N VAL A 476 -4.00 -1.31 -13.34
CA VAL A 476 -4.09 -0.71 -14.68
C VAL A 476 -3.15 -1.44 -15.61
N VAL A 477 -3.66 -1.91 -16.76
CA VAL A 477 -2.89 -2.72 -17.70
C VAL A 477 -2.52 -1.88 -18.91
N ILE A 478 -1.23 -1.75 -19.17
CA ILE A 478 -0.72 -0.96 -20.30
C ILE A 478 0.16 -1.88 -21.15
N MET A 479 -0.10 -1.90 -22.44
CA MET A 479 0.72 -2.57 -23.44
C MET A 479 1.31 -1.50 -24.35
N THR A 480 2.62 -1.49 -24.56
CA THR A 480 3.25 -0.60 -25.52
C THR A 480 3.56 -1.35 -26.80
N SER A 481 3.44 -0.65 -27.92
CA SER A 481 3.88 -1.15 -29.21
C SER A 481 4.56 -0.04 -30.02
N ASN A 482 5.58 -0.42 -30.77
CA ASN A 482 6.23 0.46 -31.75
C ASN A 482 5.65 0.28 -33.17
N LEU A 483 4.62 -0.56 -33.30
CA LEU A 483 3.93 -0.81 -34.56
C LEU A 483 3.32 0.48 -35.14
N GLY A 484 3.45 0.66 -36.46
CA GLY A 484 2.89 1.81 -37.17
C GLY A 484 3.65 3.13 -37.00
N SER A 485 4.83 3.13 -36.37
CA SER A 485 5.65 4.34 -36.18
C SER A 485 5.98 5.06 -37.50
N HIS A 486 6.24 4.32 -38.58
CA HIS A 486 6.52 4.88 -39.90
C HIS A 486 5.30 5.61 -40.49
N TYR A 487 4.10 5.01 -40.40
CA TYR A 487 2.86 5.65 -40.86
C TYR A 487 2.55 6.95 -40.09
N ILE A 488 2.81 6.98 -38.78
CA ILE A 488 2.63 8.18 -37.96
C ILE A 488 3.55 9.31 -38.47
N LEU A 489 4.83 9.00 -38.69
CA LEU A 489 5.81 9.98 -39.18
C LEU A 489 5.51 10.47 -40.60
N GLU A 490 5.08 9.58 -41.50
CA GLU A 490 4.73 9.94 -42.89
C GLU A 490 3.46 10.78 -42.96
N THR A 491 2.42 10.41 -42.20
CA THR A 491 1.14 11.13 -42.19
C THR A 491 1.32 12.56 -41.68
N LEU A 492 2.16 12.75 -40.65
CA LEU A 492 2.48 14.09 -40.14
C LEU A 492 3.25 14.95 -41.15
N ARG A 493 4.13 14.35 -41.97
CA ARG A 493 4.87 15.08 -43.01
C ARG A 493 3.99 15.53 -44.17
N ASN A 494 2.95 14.75 -44.47
CA ASN A 494 2.10 14.95 -45.64
C ASN A 494 0.78 15.67 -45.32
N ALA A 495 0.49 15.94 -44.05
CA ALA A 495 -0.76 16.55 -43.63
C ALA A 495 -0.73 18.09 -43.71
N HIS A 496 -1.75 18.67 -44.33
CA HIS A 496 -2.04 20.11 -44.32
C HIS A 496 -3.33 20.45 -43.54
N ASP A 497 -4.01 19.44 -42.99
CA ASP A 497 -5.28 19.56 -42.28
C ASP A 497 -5.11 19.89 -40.79
N SER A 498 -6.23 20.18 -40.11
CA SER A 498 -6.27 20.41 -38.66
C SER A 498 -5.72 19.23 -37.85
N LYS A 499 -5.04 19.51 -36.73
CA LYS A 499 -4.40 18.49 -35.86
C LYS A 499 -5.30 17.30 -35.50
N ASP A 500 -6.58 17.55 -35.25
CA ASP A 500 -7.54 16.49 -34.88
C ASP A 500 -7.86 15.54 -36.05
N ALA A 501 -8.07 16.09 -37.25
CA ALA A 501 -8.31 15.29 -38.45
C ALA A 501 -7.10 14.39 -38.75
N VAL A 502 -5.88 14.94 -38.64
CA VAL A 502 -4.62 14.19 -38.82
C VAL A 502 -4.49 13.08 -37.78
N TYR A 503 -4.83 13.35 -36.51
CA TYR A 503 -4.83 12.33 -35.47
C TYR A 503 -5.79 11.17 -35.78
N GLN A 504 -7.00 11.46 -36.25
CA GLN A 504 -7.98 10.41 -36.58
C GLN A 504 -7.50 9.53 -37.74
N VAL A 505 -6.85 10.12 -38.75
CA VAL A 505 -6.24 9.36 -39.85
C VAL A 505 -5.12 8.46 -39.33
N MET A 506 -4.19 9.00 -38.54
CA MET A 506 -3.11 8.23 -37.93
C MET A 506 -3.65 7.09 -37.05
N LYS A 507 -4.61 7.38 -36.18
CA LYS A 507 -5.23 6.39 -35.29
C LYS A 507 -5.87 5.26 -36.09
N ARG A 508 -6.58 5.58 -37.17
CA ARG A 508 -7.21 4.57 -38.03
C ARG A 508 -6.16 3.64 -38.66
N GLN A 509 -5.12 4.19 -39.27
CA GLN A 509 -4.07 3.42 -39.94
C GLN A 509 -3.31 2.51 -38.96
N VAL A 510 -2.92 3.05 -37.81
CA VAL A 510 -2.16 2.30 -36.79
C VAL A 510 -3.01 1.19 -36.17
N VAL A 511 -4.28 1.47 -35.87
CA VAL A 511 -5.21 0.45 -35.33
C VAL A 511 -5.50 -0.63 -36.37
N GLU A 512 -5.63 -0.28 -37.66
CA GLU A 512 -5.83 -1.26 -38.72
C GLU A 512 -4.62 -2.18 -38.86
N LEU A 513 -3.40 -1.62 -38.81
CA LEU A 513 -2.17 -2.42 -38.79
C LEU A 513 -2.09 -3.32 -37.55
N ALA A 514 -2.47 -2.81 -36.38
CA ALA A 514 -2.55 -3.62 -35.15
C ALA A 514 -3.55 -4.77 -35.28
N ARG A 515 -4.70 -4.57 -35.94
CA ARG A 515 -5.68 -5.63 -36.22
C ARG A 515 -5.18 -6.69 -37.21
N GLN A 516 -4.20 -6.35 -38.05
CA GLN A 516 -3.55 -7.32 -38.94
C GLN A 516 -2.47 -8.12 -38.21
N THR A 517 -1.81 -7.53 -37.21
CA THR A 517 -0.73 -8.17 -36.45
C THR A 517 -1.26 -9.02 -35.29
N PHE A 518 -2.25 -8.51 -34.55
CA PHE A 518 -2.83 -9.18 -33.39
C PHE A 518 -4.16 -9.83 -33.72
N ARG A 519 -4.50 -10.90 -33.00
CA ARG A 519 -5.77 -11.61 -33.22
C ARG A 519 -6.97 -10.77 -32.76
N PRO A 520 -8.14 -10.88 -33.43
CA PRO A 520 -9.33 -10.14 -33.05
C PRO A 520 -9.79 -10.38 -31.61
N GLU A 521 -9.61 -11.59 -31.07
CA GLU A 521 -10.02 -11.90 -29.70
C GLU A 521 -9.30 -11.02 -28.69
N PHE A 522 -7.98 -10.86 -28.83
CA PHE A 522 -7.17 -10.00 -27.96
C PHE A 522 -7.52 -8.52 -28.14
N MET A 523 -7.64 -8.08 -29.40
CA MET A 523 -7.95 -6.69 -29.70
C MET A 523 -9.32 -6.26 -29.11
N ASN A 524 -10.32 -7.13 -29.14
CA ASN A 524 -11.64 -6.78 -28.61
C ASN A 524 -11.71 -6.69 -27.08
N ARG A 525 -10.66 -7.10 -26.35
CA ARG A 525 -10.59 -7.02 -24.87
C ARG A 525 -9.83 -5.80 -24.35
N ILE A 526 -9.26 -4.98 -25.23
CA ILE A 526 -8.56 -3.74 -24.84
C ILE A 526 -9.59 -2.61 -24.81
N ASP A 527 -9.64 -1.87 -23.72
CA ASP A 527 -10.65 -0.81 -23.55
C ASP A 527 -10.35 0.39 -24.46
N GLU A 528 -9.09 0.80 -24.58
CA GLU A 528 -8.70 1.97 -25.37
C GLU A 528 -7.39 1.78 -26.15
N TYR A 529 -7.43 2.24 -27.40
CA TYR A 529 -6.28 2.34 -28.29
C TYR A 529 -5.79 3.77 -28.38
N ILE A 530 -4.56 4.00 -27.92
CA ILE A 530 -3.99 5.33 -27.79
C ILE A 530 -2.76 5.43 -28.68
N VAL A 531 -2.85 6.32 -29.67
CA VAL A 531 -1.71 6.64 -30.53
C VAL A 531 -0.99 7.86 -29.97
N PHE A 532 0.31 7.73 -29.77
CA PHE A 532 1.22 8.79 -29.34
C PHE A 532 1.81 9.49 -30.55
N GLN A 533 1.91 10.81 -30.46
CA GLN A 533 2.45 11.66 -31.51
C GLN A 533 3.96 11.90 -31.30
N PRO A 534 4.75 12.09 -32.37
CA PRO A 534 6.11 12.62 -32.27
C PRO A 534 6.12 13.96 -31.55
N LEU A 535 7.18 14.21 -30.78
CA LEU A 535 7.33 15.43 -30.00
C LEU A 535 7.80 16.59 -30.89
N ASP A 536 7.25 17.78 -30.70
CA ASP A 536 7.73 19.00 -31.33
C ASP A 536 8.92 19.63 -30.56
N SER A 537 9.58 20.62 -31.17
CA SER A 537 10.77 21.26 -30.58
C SER A 537 10.47 21.94 -29.24
N LYS A 538 9.26 22.48 -29.06
CA LYS A 538 8.86 23.13 -27.80
C LYS A 538 8.64 22.09 -26.71
N GLU A 539 7.97 20.99 -27.06
CA GLU A 539 7.76 19.87 -26.14
C GLU A 539 9.10 19.25 -25.69
N ILE A 540 10.07 19.13 -26.60
CA ILE A 540 11.43 18.68 -26.24
C ILE A 540 12.13 19.68 -25.32
N GLY A 541 12.00 20.98 -25.56
CA GLY A 541 12.50 22.03 -24.67
C GLY A 541 11.95 21.89 -23.24
N ASN A 542 10.64 21.74 -23.09
CA ASN A 542 10.02 21.51 -21.79
C ASN A 542 10.54 20.22 -21.10
N ILE A 543 10.85 19.16 -21.86
CA ILE A 543 11.47 17.94 -21.31
C ILE A 543 12.89 18.21 -20.80
N VAL A 544 13.67 19.04 -21.51
CA VAL A 544 14.99 19.49 -21.06
C VAL A 544 14.87 20.25 -19.74
N GLU A 545 13.94 21.19 -19.63
CA GLU A 545 13.68 21.94 -18.40
C GLU A 545 13.35 21.01 -17.22
N ILE A 546 12.53 19.98 -17.43
CA ILE A 546 12.26 18.97 -16.39
C ILE A 546 13.55 18.28 -15.93
N GLN A 547 14.48 17.94 -16.84
CA GLN A 547 15.77 17.36 -16.43
C GLN A 547 16.66 18.38 -15.71
N MET A 548 16.68 19.64 -16.17
CA MET A 548 17.45 20.72 -15.55
C MET A 548 16.93 21.04 -14.15
N ASN A 549 15.63 21.05 -13.93
CA ASN A 549 15.02 21.26 -12.61
C ASN A 549 15.36 20.12 -11.65
N ARG A 550 15.35 18.86 -12.11
CA ARG A 550 15.82 17.71 -11.31
C ARG A 550 17.31 17.82 -10.94
N LEU A 551 18.13 18.43 -11.79
CA LEU A 551 19.52 18.73 -11.46
C LEU A 551 19.62 19.88 -10.45
N LYS A 552 18.87 20.97 -10.66
CA LYS A 552 18.76 22.12 -9.74
C LYS A 552 18.41 21.67 -8.33
N ASP A 553 17.38 20.83 -8.18
CA ASP A 553 16.96 20.30 -6.86
C ASP A 553 18.06 19.48 -6.17
N ARG A 554 18.82 18.68 -6.93
CA ARG A 554 19.97 17.92 -6.39
C ARG A 554 21.13 18.81 -5.99
N LEU A 555 21.42 19.87 -6.76
CA LEU A 555 22.49 20.82 -6.44
C LEU A 555 22.12 21.71 -5.24
N LYS A 556 20.84 22.05 -5.09
CA LYS A 556 20.32 22.81 -3.95
C LYS A 556 20.55 22.09 -2.61
N GLN A 557 20.52 20.76 -2.59
CA GLN A 557 20.88 19.96 -1.40
C GLN A 557 22.36 20.11 -1.01
N ARG A 558 23.21 20.51 -1.95
CA ARG A 558 24.63 20.87 -1.75
C ARG A 558 24.83 22.39 -1.65
N LYS A 559 23.74 23.14 -1.44
CA LYS A 559 23.73 24.62 -1.40
C LYS A 559 24.27 25.30 -2.66
N ILE A 560 24.23 24.64 -3.82
CA ILE A 560 24.59 25.27 -5.11
C ILE A 560 23.29 25.61 -5.82
N ASP A 561 23.12 26.87 -6.22
CA ASP A 561 21.96 27.28 -7.01
C ASP A 561 22.27 27.17 -8.51
N LEU A 562 21.29 26.75 -9.30
CA LEU A 562 21.44 26.53 -10.75
C LEU A 562 20.38 27.31 -11.53
N HIS A 563 20.86 28.20 -12.38
CA HIS A 563 20.10 28.95 -13.38
C HIS A 563 20.45 28.48 -14.79
N TYR A 564 19.53 28.68 -15.72
CA TYR A 564 19.74 28.33 -17.13
C TYR A 564 18.94 29.29 -18.03
N THR A 565 19.46 29.54 -19.22
CA THR A 565 18.86 30.43 -20.24
C THR A 565 17.99 29.66 -21.23
N GLU A 566 17.13 30.37 -21.97
CA GLU A 566 16.31 29.77 -23.03
C GLU A 566 17.19 29.22 -24.16
N GLU A 567 18.30 29.90 -24.50
CA GLU A 567 19.24 29.43 -25.51
C GLU A 567 19.92 28.11 -25.11
N ALA A 568 20.23 27.92 -23.83
CA ALA A 568 20.77 26.65 -23.34
C ALA A 568 19.76 25.51 -23.47
N VAL A 569 18.48 25.77 -23.15
CA VAL A 569 17.39 24.79 -23.30
C VAL A 569 17.19 24.42 -24.76
N GLU A 570 17.17 25.41 -25.67
CA GLU A 570 17.04 25.18 -27.12
C GLU A 570 18.20 24.33 -27.68
N LEU A 571 19.44 24.65 -27.27
CA LEU A 571 20.63 23.92 -27.71
C LEU A 571 20.61 22.48 -27.19
N LEU A 572 20.32 22.28 -25.90
CA LEU A 572 20.19 20.96 -25.30
C LEU A 572 19.05 20.15 -25.93
N GLY A 573 17.94 20.80 -26.27
CA GLY A 573 16.81 20.17 -26.96
C GLY A 573 17.19 19.72 -28.38
N THR A 574 17.89 20.56 -29.12
CA THR A 574 18.36 20.25 -30.48
C THR A 574 19.36 19.09 -30.47
N LEU A 575 20.31 19.07 -29.53
CA LEU A 575 21.28 17.99 -29.38
C LEU A 575 20.67 16.71 -28.79
N GLY A 576 19.62 16.86 -27.99
CA GLY A 576 18.92 15.77 -27.30
C GLY A 576 17.81 15.11 -28.13
N PHE A 577 17.41 15.71 -29.25
CA PHE A 577 16.40 15.17 -30.14
C PHE A 577 16.98 14.19 -31.16
N ASP A 578 16.37 13.02 -31.26
CA ASP A 578 16.65 12.05 -32.32
C ASP A 578 15.35 11.70 -33.07
N PRO A 579 15.30 11.80 -34.40
CA PRO A 579 14.09 11.48 -35.18
C PRO A 579 13.57 10.03 -35.00
N ASN A 580 14.44 9.08 -34.65
CA ASN A 580 14.08 7.67 -34.43
C ASN A 580 13.83 7.37 -32.94
N PHE A 581 14.53 8.04 -32.03
CA PHE A 581 14.50 7.77 -30.58
C PHE A 581 13.78 8.85 -29.74
N GLY A 582 13.22 9.88 -30.36
CA GLY A 582 12.49 10.95 -29.70
C GLY A 582 13.33 11.68 -28.65
N ALA A 583 12.77 11.91 -27.47
CA ALA A 583 13.44 12.57 -26.35
C ALA A 583 14.34 11.65 -25.51
N ARG A 584 14.52 10.38 -25.91
CA ARG A 584 15.32 9.39 -25.15
C ARG A 584 16.79 9.84 -24.90
N PRO A 585 17.48 10.52 -25.85
CA PRO A 585 18.84 11.01 -25.63
C PRO A 585 18.95 12.22 -24.69
N VAL A 586 17.88 13.00 -24.48
CA VAL A 586 17.90 14.26 -23.72
C VAL A 586 18.60 14.11 -22.36
N LYS A 587 18.23 13.09 -21.58
CA LYS A 587 18.85 12.84 -20.26
C LYS A 587 20.36 12.63 -20.37
N ARG A 588 20.81 11.90 -21.38
CA ARG A 588 22.24 11.63 -21.61
C ARG A 588 22.98 12.89 -22.03
N VAL A 589 22.37 13.73 -22.86
CA VAL A 589 22.95 15.00 -23.31
C VAL A 589 23.12 15.96 -22.13
N VAL A 590 22.10 16.13 -21.28
CA VAL A 590 22.19 16.93 -20.05
C VAL A 590 23.28 16.39 -19.12
N GLN A 591 23.35 15.06 -18.94
CA GLN A 591 24.40 14.45 -18.13
C GLN A 591 25.80 14.74 -18.69
N GLN A 592 26.00 14.58 -20.00
CA GLN A 592 27.30 14.73 -20.63
C GLN A 592 27.78 16.17 -20.70
N LEU A 593 26.88 17.11 -20.98
CA LEU A 593 27.24 18.50 -21.26
C LEU A 593 27.07 19.43 -20.06
N VAL A 594 26.22 19.06 -19.08
CA VAL A 594 25.94 19.88 -17.91
C VAL A 594 26.46 19.20 -16.63
N GLU A 595 25.96 18.01 -16.31
CA GLU A 595 26.31 17.35 -15.03
C GLU A 595 27.81 17.07 -14.91
N ASN A 596 28.44 16.57 -15.97
CA ASN A 596 29.87 16.26 -15.98
C ASN A 596 30.74 17.52 -15.81
N GLU A 597 30.39 18.62 -16.45
CA GLU A 597 31.14 19.88 -16.34
C GLU A 597 31.00 20.48 -14.94
N ILE A 598 29.78 20.50 -14.37
CA ILE A 598 29.57 20.93 -12.98
C ILE A 598 30.34 20.02 -12.01
N ALA A 599 30.29 18.70 -12.20
CA ALA A 599 31.01 17.76 -11.34
C ALA A 599 32.53 17.97 -11.40
N MET A 600 33.08 18.19 -12.59
CA MET A 600 34.50 18.50 -12.77
C MET A 600 34.88 19.83 -12.13
N GLY A 601 34.06 20.88 -12.28
CA GLY A 601 34.30 22.17 -11.64
C GLY A 601 34.26 22.10 -10.12
N VAL A 602 33.32 21.34 -9.53
CA VAL A 602 33.30 21.08 -8.08
C VAL A 602 34.56 20.35 -7.62
N LEU A 603 35.01 19.32 -8.36
CA LEU A 603 36.22 18.56 -8.00
C LEU A 603 37.51 19.37 -8.15
N ARG A 604 37.55 20.34 -9.06
CA ARG A 604 38.68 21.28 -9.23
C ARG A 604 38.71 22.38 -8.18
N GLY A 605 37.63 22.55 -7.42
CA GLY A 605 37.43 23.70 -6.53
C GLY A 605 37.01 24.97 -7.27
N ASP A 606 36.65 24.85 -8.56
CA ASP A 606 36.13 25.95 -9.36
C ASP A 606 34.73 26.31 -8.88
N PHE A 607 33.90 25.36 -8.41
CA PHE A 607 32.55 25.61 -7.86
C PHE A 607 32.43 25.13 -6.40
N ASN A 608 31.95 25.98 -5.51
CA ASN A 608 31.88 25.77 -4.06
C ASN A 608 30.42 25.80 -3.54
N GLU A 609 30.22 25.39 -2.28
CA GLU A 609 28.94 25.58 -1.60
C GLU A 609 28.57 27.07 -1.55
N GLU A 610 27.28 27.38 -1.72
CA GLU A 610 26.71 28.75 -1.75
C GLU A 610 26.95 29.54 -3.04
N ASP A 611 27.61 28.94 -4.05
CA ASP A 611 27.71 29.52 -5.38
C ASP A 611 26.39 29.39 -6.18
N SER A 612 26.09 30.41 -6.99
CA SER A 612 25.07 30.37 -8.03
C SER A 612 25.71 30.15 -9.40
N LEU A 613 25.26 29.14 -10.13
CA LEU A 613 25.75 28.79 -11.46
C LEU A 613 24.72 29.16 -12.53
N ILE A 614 25.18 29.62 -13.69
CA ILE A 614 24.35 29.80 -14.88
C ILE A 614 24.83 28.91 -16.02
N VAL A 615 23.88 28.22 -16.66
CA VAL A 615 24.10 27.44 -17.88
C VAL A 615 23.56 28.24 -19.06
N ASP A 616 24.45 28.64 -19.96
CA ASP A 616 24.12 29.45 -21.13
C ASP A 616 24.68 28.84 -22.43
N ALA A 617 24.23 29.32 -23.59
CA ALA A 617 24.70 28.89 -24.90
C ALA A 617 25.27 30.08 -25.71
N GLU A 618 26.60 30.13 -25.85
CA GLU A 618 27.25 31.14 -26.68
C GLU A 618 27.47 30.66 -28.12
N ALA A 619 27.30 31.56 -29.08
CA ALA A 619 27.73 31.33 -30.46
C ALA A 619 29.25 31.53 -30.55
N SER A 620 30.00 30.44 -30.81
CA SER A 620 31.44 30.57 -31.07
C SER A 620 31.68 31.25 -32.42
N PRO A 621 32.57 32.27 -32.53
CA PRO A 621 32.91 32.86 -33.82
C PRO A 621 33.65 31.82 -34.68
N SER A 622 32.96 31.36 -35.71
CA SER A 622 33.52 30.46 -36.71
C SER A 622 34.42 31.23 -37.70
N ALA A 623 35.52 30.60 -38.14
CA ALA A 623 36.28 31.10 -39.29
C ALA A 623 35.36 31.19 -40.52
N LYS A 624 35.65 32.13 -41.44
CA LYS A 624 34.77 32.67 -42.51
C LYS A 624 33.97 31.69 -43.41
N ASP A 625 34.09 30.38 -43.29
CA ASP A 625 33.43 29.38 -44.14
C ASP A 625 32.76 28.20 -43.39
N LEU A 626 32.55 28.27 -42.06
CA LEU A 626 31.76 27.27 -41.31
C LEU A 626 30.55 27.89 -40.59
N PRO A 627 29.40 27.19 -40.52
CA PRO A 627 28.25 27.66 -39.74
C PRO A 627 28.64 27.82 -38.25
N PRO A 628 28.11 28.83 -37.54
CA PRO A 628 28.45 29.08 -36.14
C PRO A 628 28.07 27.86 -35.27
N GLN A 629 29.02 27.36 -34.48
CA GLN A 629 28.77 26.31 -33.50
C GLN A 629 28.38 26.96 -32.18
N LYS A 630 27.12 26.79 -31.74
CA LYS A 630 26.71 27.13 -30.37
C LYS A 630 27.37 26.13 -29.40
N ARG A 631 28.01 26.62 -28.33
CA ARG A 631 28.59 25.78 -27.26
C ARG A 631 27.97 26.17 -25.92
N LEU A 632 27.75 25.18 -25.07
CA LEU A 632 27.32 25.41 -23.69
C LEU A 632 28.47 25.99 -22.87
N ARG A 633 28.15 26.98 -22.06
CA ARG A 633 29.05 27.65 -21.11
C ARG A 633 28.41 27.59 -19.73
N ILE A 634 29.19 27.20 -18.71
CA ILE A 634 28.73 27.11 -17.32
C ILE A 634 29.62 28.01 -16.48
N GLU A 635 29.04 29.03 -15.86
CA GLU A 635 29.78 30.06 -15.14
C GLU A 635 29.19 30.32 -13.77
N LYS A 636 29.99 30.91 -12.88
CA LYS A 636 29.46 31.49 -11.64
C LYS A 636 28.78 32.81 -11.93
N LEU A 637 27.62 33.02 -11.34
CA LEU A 637 27.03 34.33 -11.16
C LEU A 637 27.81 35.07 -10.07
N GLU A 638 28.72 35.96 -10.47
CA GLU A 638 29.24 36.97 -9.54
C GLU A 638 28.13 37.99 -9.24
N SER A 639 28.12 38.53 -8.02
CA SER A 639 27.03 39.35 -7.46
C SER A 639 26.87 40.72 -8.14
N ILE A 640 26.43 40.78 -9.40
CA ILE A 640 25.81 41.95 -10.05
C ILE A 640 24.74 41.48 -11.05
N SER A 641 23.52 42.00 -10.84
CA SER A 641 22.32 42.00 -11.68
C SER A 641 21.75 40.65 -12.17
N ALA A 642 20.83 40.08 -11.37
CA ALA A 642 19.78 39.18 -11.85
C ALA A 642 18.83 39.81 -12.90
N ALA A 643 19.09 41.05 -13.36
CA ALA A 643 18.20 41.83 -14.22
C ALA A 643 18.52 41.76 -15.73
N ASP A 644 19.72 41.33 -16.12
CA ASP A 644 20.16 41.35 -17.53
C ASP A 644 20.26 39.96 -18.19
N ALA A 645 20.08 38.87 -17.44
CA ALA A 645 19.94 37.53 -18.01
C ALA A 645 18.44 37.20 -18.13
N MET A 646 17.97 36.85 -19.33
CA MET A 646 16.63 36.27 -19.51
C MET A 646 16.63 34.84 -18.92
N VAL A 647 16.58 34.78 -17.58
CA VAL A 647 16.55 33.52 -16.81
C VAL A 647 15.13 32.97 -16.90
N VAL A 648 15.00 31.74 -17.38
CA VAL A 648 13.69 31.11 -17.68
C VAL A 648 12.97 30.62 -16.41
N ASN A 649 13.64 30.63 -15.24
CA ASN A 649 13.23 29.83 -14.08
C ASN A 649 12.86 30.59 -12.78
N ASP A 650 12.46 31.87 -12.88
CA ASP A 650 11.89 32.64 -11.76
C ASP A 650 10.39 32.37 -11.54
#